data_AF-A0A7N6BKR1-F1
#
_entry.id   AF-A0A7N6BKR1-F1
#
_cell.length_a   1.000
_cell.length_b   1.000
_cell.length_c   1.000
_cell.angle_alpha   90.00
_cell.angle_beta   90.00
_cell.angle_gamma   90.00
#
_symmetry.space_group_name_H-M   'P 1'
#
loop_
_entity.id
_entity.type
_entity.pdbx_description
1 polymer ?
#
loop_
_entity_poly.entity_id
_entity_poly.type
_entity_poly.pdbx_seq_one_letter_code
_entity_poly.pdbx_strand_id
1 'polypeptide(L)'
;MVVCIFRANNRIPRISAEQLRPFHALETLDLSNNNIVDIKANSFPSLPLKNLYLNNNRISFLETGCFTNLSSSLQILRLNRNRLSSIPAKIFQLPNLQHLDLSRNRVRRVEGLTFHGLHALRSLKMQRNGLSRLMDGAFWGLSNMEVLQLDYNNLTEVSKGWLYGLLTLQQLHLGHNTISRIRPDAWEFCQKLSELNISSNHLSRLEESSFVGLSLLDELHIGNNRVSFIADGAFRGLSSLQMLDLHNNEISWTIEDMNGPFSALDKLKKLFLQGNQIRSVTKKSFSGLDALQHLDLSNNAIMSIQANAFSQMKNLQRLNTSSLLCDCQLKWLPVWVAEQTFMSCVNASCAHPQMLKGRSVFTVSQEEFVCDDFPKPQITVQPETQSALKGTNVTFVCSAASSSDSPMTFAWKKDNEVLNDAEIHNQAHLRVQGGAGGETEVTEYTTTLQLRNVEFSSEGKYQCVISNHFGSSYSTKARLTVNMLPSFTKMPMDLSIRAGATARLECAAVGHPSPQIAWQKDGGTDFPAARERRMHVMPEDDVFFIVDVKTEDIGIYSCTAQNTAGAISANATLTVLETPSFLRPLVDRTVAKGETAVLQCIAGGSPPPRLNWTKDDSPLIVTERHFFAAANQLLIIVDAAEADAGKYTCEMSNALGTERGNGSMGAGIVGGAGSNNDGWTTVGIVIIAVVCCVVGTSLVWVVIIYHTRRRSEDCSVTNTDETNLPADIPSYLSSQGTLADRQDGYIPSESGSSHQYMASSISGFYLQSRDMNGKTRALSFYVLNSKPHASSYFLTLYCSFTHTGLYQLDTGSCAVDQRHGCLYSCAASLTSPESRDYYLSQHIDLCTSTVLKQLPNASVHHGPSHQQNDRRPSLEEIDVNDYGRPHECNSPFMGRS
;
A
#
# COMPACT_ATOMS: atom_id res chain seq x y z
N MET A 1 -19.66 -72.87 -16.16
CA MET A 1 -20.71 -73.45 -15.29
C MET A 1 -20.85 -72.55 -14.07
N VAL A 2 -22.01 -71.93 -13.83
CA VAL A 2 -22.17 -70.95 -12.75
C VAL A 2 -22.51 -71.67 -11.44
N VAL A 3 -21.63 -71.56 -10.44
CA VAL A 3 -21.73 -72.30 -9.16
C VAL A 3 -21.80 -71.31 -8.00
N CYS A 4 -22.99 -70.76 -7.74
CA CYS A 4 -23.25 -69.84 -6.63
C CYS A 4 -23.41 -70.59 -5.30
N ILE A 5 -22.33 -71.22 -4.80
CA ILE A 5 -22.37 -72.09 -3.61
C ILE A 5 -22.40 -71.35 -2.27
N PHE A 6 -22.05 -70.06 -2.24
CA PHE A 6 -22.42 -69.18 -1.15
C PHE A 6 -23.44 -68.14 -1.64
N ARG A 7 -24.61 -68.13 -0.99
CA ARG A 7 -25.61 -67.08 -1.14
C ARG A 7 -25.49 -66.11 0.03
N ALA A 8 -25.92 -64.88 -0.22
CA ALA A 8 -26.19 -63.92 0.83
C ALA A 8 -27.19 -64.47 1.88
N ASN A 9 -27.07 -64.03 3.14
CA ASN A 9 -27.90 -64.44 4.29
C ASN A 9 -27.61 -65.82 4.92
N ASN A 10 -26.55 -66.52 4.51
CA ASN A 10 -26.13 -67.82 5.09
C ASN A 10 -25.58 -67.74 6.55
N ARG A 11 -25.69 -66.59 7.22
CA ARG A 11 -25.24 -66.32 8.61
C ARG A 11 -23.76 -66.61 8.92
N ILE A 12 -22.92 -66.79 7.90
CA ILE A 12 -21.51 -67.25 8.00
C ILE A 12 -20.71 -66.35 8.97
N PRO A 13 -20.05 -66.90 10.00
CA PRO A 13 -19.28 -66.11 10.97
C PRO A 13 -17.79 -65.95 10.60
N ARG A 14 -17.22 -66.85 9.80
CA ARG A 14 -15.80 -66.87 9.39
C ARG A 14 -15.65 -67.51 8.01
N ILE A 15 -14.64 -67.08 7.25
CA ILE A 15 -14.30 -67.65 5.93
C ILE A 15 -13.28 -68.79 6.12
N SER A 16 -13.55 -69.97 5.55
CA SER A 16 -12.61 -71.09 5.54
C SER A 16 -12.04 -71.32 4.14
N ALA A 17 -10.71 -71.24 4.00
CA ALA A 17 -10.07 -71.52 2.73
C ALA A 17 -10.22 -72.98 2.28
N GLU A 18 -10.34 -73.94 3.21
CA GLU A 18 -10.54 -75.36 2.90
C GLU A 18 -11.86 -75.59 2.15
N GLN A 19 -12.92 -74.88 2.54
CA GLN A 19 -14.22 -74.92 1.87
C GLN A 19 -14.20 -74.23 0.49
N LEU A 20 -13.22 -73.35 0.24
CA LEU A 20 -13.08 -72.62 -1.03
C LEU A 20 -12.12 -73.30 -2.02
N ARG A 21 -11.18 -74.12 -1.54
CA ARG A 21 -10.17 -74.81 -2.36
C ARG A 21 -10.72 -75.57 -3.58
N PRO A 22 -11.87 -76.29 -3.52
CA PRO A 22 -12.36 -77.07 -4.68
C PRO A 22 -12.78 -76.22 -5.89
N PHE A 23 -13.03 -74.93 -5.72
CA PHE A 23 -13.68 -74.09 -6.74
C PHE A 23 -12.67 -73.38 -7.67
N HIS A 24 -11.77 -74.16 -8.26
CA HIS A 24 -10.65 -73.66 -9.09
C HIS A 24 -11.03 -72.77 -10.29
N ALA A 25 -12.30 -72.77 -10.72
CA ALA A 25 -12.84 -71.94 -11.81
C ALA A 25 -13.81 -70.83 -11.33
N LEU A 26 -13.78 -70.47 -10.04
CA LEU A 26 -14.69 -69.48 -9.46
C LEU A 26 -14.22 -68.05 -9.75
N GLU A 27 -14.94 -67.35 -10.64
CA GLU A 27 -14.66 -65.95 -10.97
C GLU A 27 -15.39 -64.93 -10.08
N THR A 28 -16.41 -65.35 -9.31
CA THR A 28 -17.23 -64.45 -8.48
C THR A 28 -17.67 -65.15 -7.21
N LEU A 29 -17.42 -64.51 -6.07
CA LEU A 29 -17.79 -65.00 -4.74
C LEU A 29 -18.59 -63.94 -3.98
N ASP A 30 -19.85 -64.26 -3.67
CA ASP A 30 -20.72 -63.42 -2.85
C ASP A 30 -20.86 -64.00 -1.42
N LEU A 31 -20.28 -63.28 -0.47
CA LEU A 31 -20.37 -63.52 0.97
C LEU A 31 -21.10 -62.37 1.69
N SER A 32 -21.82 -61.52 0.95
CA SER A 32 -22.56 -60.39 1.51
C SER A 32 -23.68 -60.82 2.46
N ASN A 33 -24.14 -59.90 3.32
CA ASN A 33 -25.26 -60.15 4.25
C ASN A 33 -25.03 -61.37 5.17
N ASN A 34 -23.80 -61.57 5.65
CA ASN A 34 -23.44 -62.62 6.59
C ASN A 34 -23.01 -62.02 7.95
N ASN A 35 -22.40 -62.81 8.84
CA ASN A 35 -21.97 -62.38 10.17
C ASN A 35 -20.44 -62.29 10.30
N ILE A 36 -19.70 -62.19 9.20
CA ILE A 36 -18.23 -62.20 9.18
C ILE A 36 -17.70 -61.00 9.97
N VAL A 37 -16.76 -61.23 10.91
CA VAL A 37 -16.21 -60.21 11.84
C VAL A 37 -14.76 -59.83 11.50
N ASP A 38 -14.00 -60.78 10.97
CA ASP A 38 -12.58 -60.63 10.62
C ASP A 38 -12.28 -61.36 9.30
N ILE A 39 -11.24 -60.89 8.59
CA ILE A 39 -10.65 -61.59 7.45
C ILE A 39 -9.16 -61.79 7.75
N LYS A 40 -8.71 -63.04 7.65
CA LYS A 40 -7.36 -63.48 7.99
C LYS A 40 -6.48 -63.63 6.75
N ALA A 41 -5.16 -63.62 6.94
CA ALA A 41 -4.16 -63.80 5.89
C ALA A 41 -4.47 -65.01 4.99
N ASN A 42 -4.88 -66.12 5.60
CA ASN A 42 -5.23 -67.38 4.93
C ASN A 42 -6.74 -67.62 4.77
N SER A 43 -7.60 -66.59 4.79
CA SER A 43 -9.05 -66.75 4.60
C SER A 43 -9.44 -67.17 3.18
N PHE A 44 -8.65 -66.81 2.16
CA PHE A 44 -8.88 -67.18 0.77
C PHE A 44 -7.69 -68.00 0.22
N PRO A 45 -7.93 -69.14 -0.45
CA PRO A 45 -6.90 -69.83 -1.23
C PRO A 45 -6.66 -69.09 -2.56
N SER A 46 -5.63 -69.50 -3.30
CA SER A 46 -5.40 -69.00 -4.67
C SER A 46 -6.56 -69.40 -5.58
N LEU A 47 -7.27 -68.41 -6.11
CA LEU A 47 -8.47 -68.56 -6.95
C LEU A 47 -8.51 -67.46 -8.02
N PRO A 48 -9.06 -67.72 -9.22
CA PRO A 48 -9.19 -66.73 -10.31
C PRO A 48 -10.39 -65.78 -10.09
N LEU A 49 -10.61 -65.32 -8.85
CA LEU A 49 -11.73 -64.45 -8.49
C LEU A 49 -11.56 -63.06 -9.10
N LYS A 50 -12.46 -62.67 -10.01
CA LYS A 50 -12.59 -61.31 -10.53
C LYS A 50 -13.41 -60.42 -9.60
N ASN A 51 -14.45 -60.98 -8.97
CA ASN A 51 -15.37 -60.24 -8.10
C ASN A 51 -15.48 -60.88 -6.70
N LEU A 52 -15.33 -60.07 -5.65
CA LEU A 52 -15.50 -60.48 -4.26
C LEU A 52 -16.43 -59.51 -3.52
N TYR A 53 -17.59 -60.01 -3.08
CA TYR A 53 -18.59 -59.23 -2.35
C TYR A 53 -18.63 -59.67 -0.88
N LEU A 54 -18.28 -58.76 0.03
CA LEU A 54 -18.22 -58.94 1.49
C LEU A 54 -19.10 -57.91 2.20
N ASN A 55 -19.96 -57.22 1.46
CA ASN A 55 -20.76 -56.10 1.95
C ASN A 55 -21.89 -56.50 2.91
N ASN A 56 -22.32 -55.58 3.77
CA ASN A 56 -23.35 -55.82 4.79
C ASN A 56 -23.01 -56.99 5.75
N ASN A 57 -21.75 -57.04 6.19
CA ASN A 57 -21.27 -57.99 7.20
C ASN A 57 -21.00 -57.23 8.53
N ARG A 58 -20.20 -57.82 9.44
CA ARG A 58 -19.80 -57.22 10.71
C ARG A 58 -18.29 -56.92 10.75
N ILE A 59 -17.61 -56.89 9.60
CA ILE A 59 -16.15 -56.93 9.51
C ILE A 59 -15.56 -55.69 10.16
N SER A 60 -14.80 -55.88 11.24
CA SER A 60 -14.11 -54.81 11.99
C SER A 60 -12.58 -54.87 11.86
N PHE A 61 -12.03 -55.98 11.36
CA PHE A 61 -10.58 -56.18 11.25
C PHE A 61 -10.21 -56.87 9.92
N LEU A 62 -9.07 -56.46 9.36
CA LEU A 62 -8.42 -57.05 8.19
C LEU A 62 -6.96 -57.36 8.57
N GLU A 63 -6.58 -58.63 8.55
CA GLU A 63 -5.21 -59.06 8.82
C GLU A 63 -4.29 -58.75 7.63
N THR A 64 -3.05 -58.34 7.89
CA THR A 64 -2.06 -58.04 6.85
C THR A 64 -1.93 -59.21 5.87
N GLY A 65 -2.17 -58.95 4.59
CA GLY A 65 -2.07 -59.95 3.53
C GLY A 65 -3.36 -60.73 3.23
N CYS A 66 -4.49 -60.45 3.89
CA CYS A 66 -5.76 -61.20 3.74
C CYS A 66 -6.37 -61.29 2.33
N PHE A 67 -5.79 -60.63 1.32
CA PHE A 67 -6.19 -60.71 -0.09
C PHE A 67 -5.05 -61.07 -1.06
N THR A 68 -3.82 -61.33 -0.60
CA THR A 68 -2.65 -61.54 -1.49
C THR A 68 -2.82 -62.69 -2.48
N ASN A 69 -3.46 -63.78 -2.05
CA ASN A 69 -3.80 -64.95 -2.87
C ASN A 69 -4.78 -64.65 -4.03
N LEU A 70 -5.39 -63.45 -4.08
CA LEU A 70 -6.32 -63.01 -5.13
C LEU A 70 -5.73 -61.91 -6.05
N SER A 71 -4.49 -61.48 -5.79
CA SER A 71 -3.81 -60.37 -6.47
C SER A 71 -3.69 -60.51 -7.99
N SER A 72 -3.65 -61.74 -8.50
CA SER A 72 -3.51 -62.06 -9.92
C SER A 72 -4.77 -61.83 -10.77
N SER A 73 -5.95 -61.68 -10.15
CA SER A 73 -7.23 -61.69 -10.88
C SER A 73 -8.31 -60.75 -10.35
N LEU A 74 -8.24 -60.29 -9.10
CA LEU A 74 -9.33 -59.53 -8.48
C LEU A 74 -9.47 -58.12 -9.05
N GLN A 75 -10.64 -57.82 -9.61
CA GLN A 75 -11.02 -56.57 -10.28
C GLN A 75 -12.02 -55.75 -9.46
N ILE A 76 -12.93 -56.39 -8.72
CA ILE A 76 -13.96 -55.73 -7.89
C ILE A 76 -13.96 -56.28 -6.47
N LEU A 77 -13.85 -55.39 -5.48
CA LEU A 77 -13.93 -55.70 -4.05
C LEU A 77 -14.96 -54.80 -3.36
N ARG A 78 -16.01 -55.39 -2.78
CA ARG A 78 -17.02 -54.66 -2.00
C ARG A 78 -16.95 -55.03 -0.51
N LEU A 79 -16.53 -54.06 0.29
CA LEU A 79 -16.42 -54.12 1.76
C LEU A 79 -17.40 -53.15 2.45
N ASN A 80 -18.35 -52.56 1.72
CA ASN A 80 -19.25 -51.55 2.26
C ASN A 80 -20.33 -52.09 3.23
N ARG A 81 -20.87 -51.20 4.08
CA ARG A 81 -21.74 -51.58 5.21
C ARG A 81 -21.08 -52.60 6.14
N ASN A 82 -19.90 -52.27 6.65
CA ASN A 82 -19.16 -53.08 7.62
C ASN A 82 -18.80 -52.21 8.85
N ARG A 83 -17.82 -52.64 9.65
CA ARG A 83 -17.44 -52.01 10.93
C ARG A 83 -15.98 -51.56 10.96
N LEU A 84 -15.29 -51.49 9.82
CA LEU A 84 -13.87 -51.13 9.72
C LEU A 84 -13.64 -49.73 10.29
N SER A 85 -12.80 -49.63 11.32
CA SER A 85 -12.44 -48.36 12.00
C SER A 85 -11.16 -47.72 11.44
N SER A 86 -10.30 -48.52 10.81
CA SER A 86 -9.06 -48.12 10.16
C SER A 86 -8.80 -49.01 8.94
N ILE A 87 -7.87 -48.58 8.09
CA ILE A 87 -7.36 -49.34 6.94
C ILE A 87 -5.84 -49.40 7.09
N PRO A 88 -5.23 -50.58 7.37
CA PRO A 88 -3.78 -50.68 7.49
C PRO A 88 -3.09 -50.25 6.20
N ALA A 89 -1.94 -49.57 6.31
CA ALA A 89 -1.21 -49.13 5.13
C ALA A 89 -0.75 -50.33 4.28
N LYS A 90 -0.85 -50.20 2.95
CA LYS A 90 -0.48 -51.24 1.97
C LYS A 90 -1.28 -52.56 2.08
N ILE A 91 -2.41 -52.59 2.80
CA ILE A 91 -3.23 -53.81 2.98
C ILE A 91 -3.73 -54.41 1.65
N PHE A 92 -3.93 -53.58 0.63
CA PHE A 92 -4.45 -53.99 -0.68
C PHE A 92 -3.33 -54.13 -1.74
N GLN A 93 -2.55 -55.21 -1.66
CA GLN A 93 -1.62 -55.61 -2.73
C GLN A 93 -2.38 -56.29 -3.88
N LEU A 94 -3.21 -55.52 -4.59
CA LEU A 94 -4.14 -55.98 -5.61
C LEU A 94 -3.98 -55.15 -6.90
N PRO A 95 -2.91 -55.37 -7.69
CA PRO A 95 -2.56 -54.49 -8.81
C PRO A 95 -3.61 -54.44 -9.92
N ASN A 96 -4.44 -55.49 -10.05
CA ASN A 96 -5.50 -55.62 -11.05
C ASN A 96 -6.86 -55.04 -10.60
N LEU A 97 -6.98 -54.54 -9.37
CA LEU A 97 -8.25 -54.09 -8.80
C LEU A 97 -8.67 -52.75 -9.44
N GLN A 98 -9.87 -52.70 -10.03
CA GLN A 98 -10.42 -51.54 -10.73
C GLN A 98 -11.46 -50.80 -9.87
N HIS A 99 -12.19 -51.50 -9.01
CA HIS A 99 -13.26 -50.93 -8.18
C HIS A 99 -13.19 -51.42 -6.73
N LEU A 100 -13.13 -50.46 -5.78
CA LEU A 100 -13.10 -50.71 -4.34
C LEU A 100 -14.19 -49.90 -3.63
N ASP A 101 -15.13 -50.61 -2.98
CA ASP A 101 -16.21 -49.99 -2.21
C ASP A 101 -16.05 -50.25 -0.71
N LEU A 102 -15.67 -49.20 0.02
CA LEU A 102 -15.47 -49.14 1.47
C LEU A 102 -16.52 -48.26 2.15
N SER A 103 -17.58 -47.84 1.44
CA SER A 103 -18.62 -46.94 1.95
C SER A 103 -19.36 -47.50 3.17
N ARG A 104 -19.98 -46.62 3.98
CA ARG A 104 -20.76 -47.02 5.18
C ARG A 104 -19.95 -47.93 6.14
N ASN A 105 -18.68 -47.61 6.37
CA ASN A 105 -17.84 -48.19 7.42
C ASN A 105 -17.68 -47.16 8.57
N ARG A 106 -16.58 -47.21 9.33
CA ARG A 106 -16.31 -46.35 10.50
C ARG A 106 -14.91 -45.71 10.42
N VAL A 107 -14.34 -45.61 9.23
CA VAL A 107 -12.97 -45.16 9.00
C VAL A 107 -12.88 -43.65 9.25
N ARG A 108 -12.19 -43.26 10.32
CA ARG A 108 -12.07 -41.83 10.71
C ARG A 108 -10.91 -41.11 10.04
N ARG A 109 -9.87 -41.84 9.61
CA ARG A 109 -8.65 -41.29 9.00
C ARG A 109 -8.11 -42.21 7.91
N VAL A 110 -7.41 -41.61 6.94
CA VAL A 110 -6.58 -42.32 5.96
C VAL A 110 -5.16 -41.79 6.10
N GLU A 111 -4.20 -42.69 6.26
CA GLU A 111 -2.78 -42.37 6.39
C GLU A 111 -2.11 -42.31 5.02
N GLY A 112 -0.92 -41.70 4.95
CA GLY A 112 -0.15 -41.67 3.70
C GLY A 112 0.12 -43.08 3.17
N LEU A 113 0.06 -43.26 1.84
CA LEU A 113 0.30 -44.54 1.17
C LEU A 113 -0.70 -45.67 1.50
N THR A 114 -1.85 -45.40 2.14
CA THR A 114 -2.80 -46.46 2.54
C THR A 114 -3.20 -47.38 1.39
N PHE A 115 -3.44 -46.82 0.19
CA PHE A 115 -3.89 -47.55 -1.00
C PHE A 115 -2.76 -47.94 -1.97
N HIS A 116 -1.49 -47.83 -1.57
CA HIS A 116 -0.36 -48.19 -2.42
C HIS A 116 -0.35 -49.70 -2.75
N GLY A 117 -0.26 -50.01 -4.06
CA GLY A 117 -0.44 -51.35 -4.64
C GLY A 117 -1.69 -51.48 -5.53
N LEU A 118 -2.59 -50.50 -5.51
CA LEU A 118 -3.85 -50.46 -6.28
C LEU A 118 -3.71 -49.68 -7.60
N HIS A 119 -2.73 -50.03 -8.44
CA HIS A 119 -2.36 -49.21 -9.60
C HIS A 119 -3.39 -49.18 -10.74
N ALA A 120 -4.23 -50.21 -10.91
CA ALA A 120 -5.32 -50.23 -11.89
C ALA A 120 -6.65 -49.63 -11.39
N LEU A 121 -6.68 -49.06 -10.17
CA LEU A 121 -7.92 -48.65 -9.51
C LEU A 121 -8.51 -47.38 -10.13
N ARG A 122 -9.69 -47.54 -10.74
CA ARG A 122 -10.46 -46.48 -11.40
C ARG A 122 -11.52 -45.85 -10.49
N SER A 123 -12.09 -46.59 -9.54
CA SER A 123 -13.08 -46.04 -8.61
C SER A 123 -12.87 -46.49 -7.17
N LEU A 124 -12.84 -45.50 -6.27
CA LEU A 124 -12.78 -45.68 -4.82
C LEU A 124 -13.99 -45.01 -4.15
N LYS A 125 -14.76 -45.79 -3.41
CA LYS A 125 -15.98 -45.34 -2.72
C LYS A 125 -15.81 -45.41 -1.21
N MET A 126 -15.79 -44.26 -0.54
CA MET A 126 -15.55 -44.11 0.89
C MET A 126 -16.60 -43.22 1.60
N GLN A 127 -17.73 -42.93 0.94
CA GLN A 127 -18.81 -42.13 1.52
C GLN A 127 -19.41 -42.76 2.78
N ARG A 128 -19.93 -41.93 3.70
CA ARG A 128 -20.54 -42.35 4.98
C ARG A 128 -19.58 -43.13 5.91
N ASN A 129 -18.35 -42.66 6.08
CA ASN A 129 -17.35 -43.28 6.97
C ASN A 129 -17.11 -42.49 8.28
N GLY A 130 -17.36 -41.18 8.28
CA GLY A 130 -16.93 -40.28 9.35
C GLY A 130 -15.45 -39.88 9.23
N LEU A 131 -14.91 -39.85 8.02
CA LEU A 131 -13.56 -39.35 7.74
C LEU A 131 -13.44 -37.89 8.18
N SER A 132 -12.51 -37.60 9.09
CA SER A 132 -12.25 -36.24 9.60
C SER A 132 -10.83 -35.74 9.35
N ARG A 133 -9.94 -36.60 8.84
CA ARG A 133 -8.60 -36.23 8.39
C ARG A 133 -8.10 -37.19 7.32
N LEU A 134 -7.60 -36.62 6.23
CA LEU A 134 -6.80 -37.32 5.23
C LEU A 134 -5.37 -36.81 5.41
N MET A 135 -4.38 -37.70 5.44
CA MET A 135 -2.97 -37.30 5.46
C MET A 135 -2.45 -37.01 4.05
N ASP A 136 -1.30 -36.33 3.97
CA ASP A 136 -0.65 -36.08 2.70
C ASP A 136 -0.24 -37.39 2.03
N GLY A 137 -0.51 -37.51 0.73
CA GLY A 137 -0.32 -38.75 -0.03
C GLY A 137 -1.26 -39.90 0.38
N ALA A 138 -2.40 -39.63 1.04
CA ALA A 138 -3.40 -40.66 1.40
C ALA A 138 -3.86 -41.52 0.21
N PHE A 139 -4.01 -40.90 -0.97
CA PHE A 139 -4.40 -41.56 -2.22
C PHE A 139 -3.24 -41.76 -3.21
N TRP A 140 -1.98 -41.59 -2.77
CA TRP A 140 -0.82 -41.67 -3.65
C TRP A 140 -0.59 -43.10 -4.18
N GLY A 141 -0.21 -43.19 -5.46
CA GLY A 141 -0.01 -44.44 -6.20
C GLY A 141 -1.26 -44.96 -6.93
N LEU A 142 -2.40 -44.28 -6.80
CA LEU A 142 -3.65 -44.55 -7.53
C LEU A 142 -3.63 -43.92 -8.93
N SER A 143 -2.64 -44.29 -9.73
CA SER A 143 -2.25 -43.63 -10.99
C SER A 143 -3.28 -43.70 -12.13
N ASN A 144 -4.35 -44.46 -11.97
CA ASN A 144 -5.46 -44.60 -12.94
C ASN A 144 -6.83 -44.27 -12.31
N MET A 145 -6.86 -43.53 -11.19
CA MET A 145 -8.10 -43.12 -10.54
C MET A 145 -8.93 -42.21 -11.46
N GLU A 146 -10.21 -42.53 -11.64
CA GLU A 146 -11.17 -41.75 -12.42
C GLU A 146 -12.25 -41.16 -11.51
N VAL A 147 -12.71 -41.91 -10.49
CA VAL A 147 -13.88 -41.54 -9.66
C VAL A 147 -13.62 -41.74 -8.15
N LEU A 148 -13.57 -40.65 -7.39
CA LEU A 148 -13.37 -40.66 -5.93
C LEU A 148 -14.62 -40.13 -5.19
N GLN A 149 -15.26 -40.99 -4.38
CA GLN A 149 -16.48 -40.66 -3.63
C GLN A 149 -16.22 -40.59 -2.12
N LEU A 150 -16.28 -39.37 -1.57
CA LEU A 150 -15.98 -39.02 -0.18
C LEU A 150 -17.17 -38.34 0.55
N ASP A 151 -18.38 -38.50 0.03
CA ASP A 151 -19.59 -37.85 0.53
C ASP A 151 -19.98 -38.28 1.95
N TYR A 152 -20.80 -37.47 2.65
CA TYR A 152 -21.30 -37.77 4.00
C TYR A 152 -20.16 -38.14 4.98
N ASN A 153 -19.13 -37.31 5.02
CA ASN A 153 -17.99 -37.42 5.94
C ASN A 153 -17.88 -36.12 6.76
N ASN A 154 -16.74 -35.86 7.38
CA ASN A 154 -16.50 -34.69 8.23
C ASN A 154 -15.16 -34.01 7.86
N LEU A 155 -14.88 -33.91 6.56
CA LEU A 155 -13.74 -33.19 6.02
C LEU A 155 -14.01 -31.68 6.12
N THR A 156 -13.03 -30.90 6.58
CA THR A 156 -13.17 -29.44 6.81
C THR A 156 -12.45 -28.57 5.77
N GLU A 157 -11.61 -29.16 4.93
CA GLU A 157 -10.83 -28.45 3.91
C GLU A 157 -10.50 -29.32 2.69
N VAL A 158 -10.37 -28.70 1.53
CA VAL A 158 -9.71 -29.29 0.35
C VAL A 158 -8.29 -28.75 0.24
N SER A 159 -7.31 -29.62 0.04
CA SER A 159 -5.90 -29.23 -0.08
C SER A 159 -5.09 -30.22 -0.90
N LYS A 160 -3.99 -29.75 -1.51
CA LYS A 160 -3.20 -30.56 -2.44
C LYS A 160 -2.52 -31.77 -1.81
N GLY A 161 -2.27 -31.72 -0.50
CA GLY A 161 -1.55 -32.76 0.22
C GLY A 161 -2.23 -34.13 0.11
N TRP A 162 -3.53 -34.21 0.39
CA TRP A 162 -4.26 -35.48 0.26
C TRP A 162 -4.68 -35.80 -1.18
N LEU A 163 -4.78 -34.80 -2.06
CA LEU A 163 -5.01 -34.98 -3.51
C LEU A 163 -3.74 -35.38 -4.31
N TYR A 164 -2.58 -35.42 -3.66
CA TYR A 164 -1.28 -35.61 -4.31
C TYR A 164 -1.21 -36.90 -5.15
N GLY A 165 -0.97 -36.72 -6.46
CA GLY A 165 -0.78 -37.79 -7.44
C GLY A 165 -2.04 -38.26 -8.19
N LEU A 166 -3.21 -37.64 -7.98
CA LEU A 166 -4.48 -38.01 -8.64
C LEU A 166 -4.63 -37.48 -10.09
N LEU A 167 -3.56 -37.61 -10.89
CA LEU A 167 -3.39 -37.00 -12.22
C LEU A 167 -4.41 -37.42 -13.30
N THR A 168 -5.21 -38.45 -13.03
CA THR A 168 -6.23 -39.00 -13.95
C THR A 168 -7.67 -38.75 -13.50
N LEU A 169 -7.88 -38.13 -12.32
CA LEU A 169 -9.18 -38.00 -11.68
C LEU A 169 -10.14 -37.15 -12.53
N GLN A 170 -11.34 -37.68 -12.79
CA GLN A 170 -12.40 -37.06 -13.59
C GLN A 170 -13.60 -36.63 -12.72
N GLN A 171 -13.98 -37.45 -11.73
CA GLN A 171 -15.11 -37.17 -10.83
C GLN A 171 -14.66 -37.16 -9.37
N LEU A 172 -14.94 -36.06 -8.66
CA LEU A 172 -14.66 -35.90 -7.24
C LEU A 172 -15.92 -35.47 -6.48
N HIS A 173 -16.42 -36.35 -5.62
CA HIS A 173 -17.63 -36.10 -4.84
C HIS A 173 -17.28 -35.93 -3.36
N LEU A 174 -17.53 -34.73 -2.84
CA LEU A 174 -17.27 -34.26 -1.48
C LEU A 174 -18.56 -33.78 -0.79
N GLY A 175 -19.73 -34.17 -1.31
CA GLY A 175 -21.02 -33.66 -0.87
C GLY A 175 -21.33 -34.05 0.58
N HIS A 176 -22.04 -33.20 1.32
CA HIS A 176 -22.37 -33.46 2.75
C HIS A 176 -21.10 -33.68 3.61
N ASN A 177 -20.17 -32.74 3.58
CA ASN A 177 -19.04 -32.67 4.50
C ASN A 177 -19.17 -31.38 5.35
N THR A 178 -18.10 -30.98 6.05
CA THR A 178 -18.03 -29.75 6.85
C THR A 178 -17.00 -28.77 6.27
N ILE A 179 -16.79 -28.81 4.95
CA ILE A 179 -15.75 -28.04 4.26
C ILE A 179 -16.09 -26.56 4.29
N SER A 180 -15.22 -25.76 4.92
CA SER A 180 -15.34 -24.29 4.97
C SER A 180 -14.32 -23.56 4.10
N ARG A 181 -13.34 -24.28 3.54
CA ARG A 181 -12.28 -23.70 2.69
C ARG A 181 -11.71 -24.65 1.64
N ILE A 182 -11.31 -24.08 0.51
CA ILE A 182 -10.47 -24.69 -0.53
C ILE A 182 -9.12 -23.97 -0.49
N ARG A 183 -7.98 -24.68 -0.47
CA ARG A 183 -6.66 -24.01 -0.58
C ARG A 183 -6.40 -23.53 -2.02
N PRO A 184 -5.69 -22.39 -2.22
CA PRO A 184 -5.35 -21.85 -3.54
C PRO A 184 -4.63 -22.83 -4.49
N ASP A 185 -3.93 -23.82 -3.92
CA ASP A 185 -3.13 -24.81 -4.65
C ASP A 185 -3.80 -26.20 -4.72
N ALA A 186 -5.03 -26.35 -4.21
CA ALA A 186 -5.67 -27.65 -4.00
C ALA A 186 -5.72 -28.54 -5.26
N TRP A 187 -5.92 -27.94 -6.42
CA TRP A 187 -6.19 -28.63 -7.68
C TRP A 187 -4.95 -28.94 -8.52
N GLU A 188 -3.74 -28.63 -8.02
CA GLU A 188 -2.45 -28.79 -8.72
C GLU A 188 -2.30 -30.16 -9.42
N PHE A 189 -2.77 -31.24 -8.77
CA PHE A 189 -2.68 -32.63 -9.25
C PHE A 189 -3.95 -33.19 -9.90
N CYS A 190 -5.02 -32.40 -10.05
CA CYS A 190 -6.36 -32.85 -10.47
C CYS A 190 -6.87 -32.14 -11.75
N GLN A 191 -5.96 -31.72 -12.63
CA GLN A 191 -6.27 -30.90 -13.82
C GLN A 191 -7.16 -31.59 -14.88
N LYS A 192 -7.45 -32.89 -14.73
CA LYS A 192 -8.37 -33.67 -15.60
C LYS A 192 -9.80 -33.78 -15.06
N LEU A 193 -10.11 -33.10 -13.96
CA LEU A 193 -11.42 -33.17 -13.32
C LEU A 193 -12.49 -32.56 -14.23
N SER A 194 -13.53 -33.35 -14.56
CA SER A 194 -14.70 -32.96 -15.35
C SER A 194 -15.94 -32.73 -14.49
N GLU A 195 -16.05 -33.38 -13.33
CA GLU A 195 -17.14 -33.20 -12.37
C GLU A 195 -16.59 -32.95 -10.95
N LEU A 196 -16.96 -31.83 -10.36
CA LEU A 196 -16.68 -31.51 -8.95
C LEU A 196 -17.99 -31.28 -8.20
N ASN A 197 -18.26 -32.12 -7.20
CA ASN A 197 -19.37 -31.92 -6.29
C ASN A 197 -18.88 -31.60 -4.88
N ILE A 198 -19.14 -30.38 -4.43
CA ILE A 198 -18.83 -29.86 -3.08
C ILE A 198 -20.09 -29.30 -2.40
N SER A 199 -21.26 -29.76 -2.84
CA SER A 199 -22.58 -29.37 -2.31
C SER A 199 -22.78 -29.77 -0.85
N SER A 200 -23.74 -29.14 -0.15
CA SER A 200 -24.05 -29.44 1.26
C SER A 200 -22.82 -29.35 2.19
N ASN A 201 -22.12 -28.22 2.15
CA ASN A 201 -20.90 -27.95 2.92
C ASN A 201 -21.04 -26.61 3.69
N HIS A 202 -19.92 -25.99 4.09
CA HIS A 202 -19.88 -24.75 4.88
C HIS A 202 -19.04 -23.65 4.22
N LEU A 203 -18.91 -23.67 2.88
CA LEU A 203 -18.23 -22.62 2.12
C LEU A 203 -19.03 -21.31 2.21
N SER A 204 -18.40 -20.22 2.64
CA SER A 204 -19.02 -18.89 2.72
C SER A 204 -18.57 -17.91 1.63
N ARG A 205 -17.46 -18.20 0.95
CA ARG A 205 -16.84 -17.34 -0.06
C ARG A 205 -16.12 -18.13 -1.14
N LEU A 206 -16.08 -17.59 -2.35
CA LEU A 206 -15.30 -18.07 -3.49
C LEU A 206 -14.34 -16.97 -3.95
N GLU A 207 -13.04 -17.25 -3.92
CA GLU A 207 -11.94 -16.32 -4.28
C GLU A 207 -11.45 -16.60 -5.71
N GLU A 208 -10.68 -15.68 -6.34
CA GLU A 208 -10.08 -15.92 -7.68
C GLU A 208 -9.26 -17.22 -7.72
N SER A 209 -8.62 -17.60 -6.61
CA SER A 209 -7.84 -18.84 -6.52
C SER A 209 -8.66 -20.12 -6.30
N SER A 210 -9.98 -20.05 -6.11
CA SER A 210 -10.78 -21.20 -5.64
C SER A 210 -10.86 -22.39 -6.60
N PHE A 211 -10.73 -22.17 -7.91
CA PHE A 211 -10.86 -23.22 -8.93
C PHE A 211 -9.75 -23.18 -10.01
N VAL A 212 -8.62 -22.52 -9.71
CA VAL A 212 -7.49 -22.40 -10.63
C VAL A 212 -6.96 -23.79 -11.03
N GLY A 213 -6.70 -23.98 -12.33
CA GLY A 213 -6.21 -25.22 -12.91
C GLY A 213 -7.29 -26.22 -13.38
N LEU A 214 -8.57 -25.98 -13.09
CA LEU A 214 -9.69 -26.86 -13.46
C LEU A 214 -10.28 -26.53 -14.85
N SER A 215 -9.44 -26.33 -15.87
CA SER A 215 -9.88 -25.86 -17.20
C SER A 215 -10.68 -26.88 -18.03
N LEU A 216 -10.67 -28.16 -17.62
CA LEU A 216 -11.45 -29.25 -18.21
C LEU A 216 -12.76 -29.56 -17.46
N LEU A 217 -13.09 -28.77 -16.42
CA LEU A 217 -14.30 -28.96 -15.62
C LEU A 217 -15.57 -28.65 -16.45
N ASP A 218 -16.52 -29.58 -16.44
CA ASP A 218 -17.78 -29.54 -17.20
C ASP A 218 -18.99 -29.27 -16.30
N GLU A 219 -19.00 -29.90 -15.11
CA GLU A 219 -20.01 -29.69 -14.07
C GLU A 219 -19.40 -29.31 -12.72
N LEU A 220 -19.93 -28.25 -12.10
CA LEU A 220 -19.51 -27.74 -10.80
C LEU A 220 -20.72 -27.55 -9.87
N HIS A 221 -20.81 -28.39 -8.84
CA HIS A 221 -21.95 -28.43 -7.89
C HIS A 221 -21.55 -27.88 -6.52
N ILE A 222 -21.97 -26.65 -6.20
CA ILE A 222 -21.69 -25.92 -4.95
C ILE A 222 -22.99 -25.66 -4.14
N GLY A 223 -24.15 -26.16 -4.58
CA GLY A 223 -25.43 -25.91 -3.93
C GLY A 223 -25.52 -26.36 -2.46
N ASN A 224 -26.39 -25.74 -1.65
CA ASN A 224 -26.52 -25.96 -0.20
C ASN A 224 -25.22 -25.63 0.57
N ASN A 225 -24.62 -24.47 0.30
CA ASN A 225 -23.51 -23.91 1.07
C ASN A 225 -23.97 -22.60 1.73
N ARG A 226 -23.04 -21.72 2.12
CA ARG A 226 -23.31 -20.39 2.70
C ARG A 226 -22.69 -19.26 1.89
N VAL A 227 -22.50 -19.48 0.58
CA VAL A 227 -21.74 -18.57 -0.28
C VAL A 227 -22.49 -17.24 -0.39
N SER A 228 -21.99 -16.21 0.28
CA SER A 228 -22.48 -14.83 0.23
C SER A 228 -21.51 -13.88 -0.49
N PHE A 229 -20.29 -14.35 -0.77
CA PHE A 229 -19.27 -13.61 -1.51
C PHE A 229 -18.67 -14.46 -2.65
N ILE A 230 -18.59 -13.85 -3.83
CA ILE A 230 -17.87 -14.40 -4.99
C ILE A 230 -16.97 -13.27 -5.50
N ALA A 231 -15.67 -13.51 -5.57
CA ALA A 231 -14.69 -12.57 -6.08
C ALA A 231 -14.88 -12.31 -7.58
N ASP A 232 -14.43 -11.15 -8.04
CA ASP A 232 -14.21 -10.94 -9.46
C ASP A 232 -13.19 -11.98 -9.97
N GLY A 233 -13.46 -12.60 -11.11
CA GLY A 233 -12.66 -13.72 -11.61
C GLY A 233 -12.74 -15.05 -10.82
N ALA A 234 -13.62 -15.25 -9.83
CA ALA A 234 -13.71 -16.52 -9.07
C ALA A 234 -13.89 -17.79 -9.93
N PHE A 235 -14.46 -17.67 -11.12
CA PHE A 235 -14.66 -18.76 -12.09
C PHE A 235 -13.70 -18.68 -13.31
N ARG A 236 -12.66 -17.83 -13.24
CA ARG A 236 -11.72 -17.58 -14.33
C ARG A 236 -10.91 -18.83 -14.64
N GLY A 237 -10.85 -19.19 -15.93
CA GLY A 237 -10.13 -20.38 -16.40
C GLY A 237 -10.97 -21.66 -16.41
N LEU A 238 -12.23 -21.66 -15.95
CA LEU A 238 -13.19 -22.77 -16.11
C LEU A 238 -13.75 -22.84 -17.55
N SER A 239 -12.86 -22.80 -18.54
CA SER A 239 -13.15 -22.63 -19.97
C SER A 239 -13.85 -23.81 -20.66
N SER A 240 -14.34 -24.79 -19.90
CA SER A 240 -15.12 -25.92 -20.41
C SER A 240 -16.49 -26.05 -19.74
N LEU A 241 -16.80 -25.23 -18.72
CA LEU A 241 -17.92 -25.45 -17.82
C LEU A 241 -19.26 -25.29 -18.53
N GLN A 242 -20.07 -26.35 -18.53
CA GLN A 242 -21.42 -26.39 -19.10
C GLN A 242 -22.52 -26.29 -18.04
N MET A 243 -22.25 -26.72 -16.79
CA MET A 243 -23.17 -26.59 -15.66
C MET A 243 -22.49 -25.97 -14.43
N LEU A 244 -23.13 -24.94 -13.88
CA LEU A 244 -22.80 -24.36 -12.58
C LEU A 244 -24.03 -24.40 -11.68
N ASP A 245 -23.92 -25.09 -10.55
CA ASP A 245 -24.96 -25.14 -9.53
C ASP A 245 -24.55 -24.41 -8.24
N LEU A 246 -25.29 -23.35 -7.93
CA LEU A 246 -25.13 -22.47 -6.78
C LEU A 246 -26.43 -22.38 -5.94
N HIS A 247 -27.37 -23.31 -6.10
CA HIS A 247 -28.67 -23.25 -5.39
C HIS A 247 -28.53 -23.28 -3.87
N ASN A 248 -29.52 -22.76 -3.13
CA ASN A 248 -29.54 -22.73 -1.66
C ASN A 248 -28.21 -22.21 -1.06
N ASN A 249 -27.86 -20.97 -1.40
CA ASN A 249 -26.70 -20.25 -0.89
C ASN A 249 -27.14 -18.85 -0.39
N GLU A 250 -26.20 -17.99 -0.04
CA GLU A 250 -26.44 -16.66 0.53
C GLU A 250 -26.18 -15.53 -0.49
N ILE A 251 -26.24 -15.84 -1.79
CA ILE A 251 -25.86 -14.91 -2.87
C ILE A 251 -26.94 -13.82 -3.02
N SER A 252 -26.52 -12.56 -3.05
CA SER A 252 -27.37 -11.40 -3.36
C SER A 252 -26.59 -10.41 -4.23
N TRP A 253 -25.84 -9.50 -3.60
CA TRP A 253 -25.15 -8.36 -4.21
C TRP A 253 -24.20 -8.70 -5.37
N THR A 254 -23.65 -9.91 -5.41
CA THR A 254 -22.85 -10.42 -6.54
C THR A 254 -23.63 -10.37 -7.85
N ILE A 255 -24.93 -10.65 -7.79
CA ILE A 255 -25.85 -10.54 -8.93
C ILE A 255 -26.35 -9.10 -9.08
N GLU A 256 -26.55 -8.36 -7.99
CA GLU A 256 -27.18 -7.04 -8.00
C GLU A 256 -26.24 -5.86 -8.38
N ASP A 257 -24.91 -5.99 -8.23
CA ASP A 257 -23.93 -4.90 -8.46
C ASP A 257 -22.71 -5.27 -9.33
N MET A 258 -22.23 -6.53 -9.33
CA MET A 258 -20.97 -6.86 -10.00
C MET A 258 -21.09 -6.85 -11.54
N ASN A 259 -20.03 -6.40 -12.21
CA ASN A 259 -19.94 -6.40 -13.68
C ASN A 259 -19.65 -7.82 -14.21
N GLY A 260 -20.67 -8.69 -14.26
CA GLY A 260 -20.55 -10.01 -14.86
C GLY A 260 -19.70 -10.99 -14.05
N PRO A 261 -20.16 -11.43 -12.86
CA PRO A 261 -19.46 -12.44 -12.04
C PRO A 261 -19.24 -13.79 -12.78
N PHE A 262 -20.00 -14.05 -13.83
CA PHE A 262 -19.90 -15.24 -14.68
C PHE A 262 -19.28 -14.95 -16.07
N SER A 263 -18.68 -13.78 -16.28
CA SER A 263 -18.18 -13.33 -17.60
C SER A 263 -17.08 -14.19 -18.23
N ALA A 264 -16.43 -15.06 -17.44
CA ALA A 264 -15.44 -16.04 -17.90
C ALA A 264 -16.04 -17.38 -18.35
N LEU A 265 -17.37 -17.56 -18.31
CA LEU A 265 -18.06 -18.85 -18.52
C LEU A 265 -18.82 -18.88 -19.86
N ASP A 266 -18.10 -18.63 -20.95
CA ASP A 266 -18.61 -18.52 -22.33
C ASP A 266 -19.42 -19.73 -22.83
N LYS A 267 -19.10 -20.93 -22.34
CA LYS A 267 -19.74 -22.21 -22.72
C LYS A 267 -20.88 -22.65 -21.80
N LEU A 268 -21.22 -21.88 -20.77
CA LEU A 268 -22.18 -22.29 -19.76
C LEU A 268 -23.58 -22.44 -20.34
N LYS A 269 -24.18 -23.63 -20.18
CA LYS A 269 -25.53 -23.95 -20.66
C LYS A 269 -26.57 -23.96 -19.55
N LYS A 270 -26.17 -24.26 -18.31
CA LYS A 270 -27.07 -24.37 -17.15
C LYS A 270 -26.50 -23.59 -15.97
N LEU A 271 -27.30 -22.68 -15.43
CA LEU A 271 -27.00 -21.93 -14.21
C LEU A 271 -28.17 -22.07 -13.23
N PHE A 272 -27.89 -22.65 -12.07
CA PHE A 272 -28.85 -22.86 -10.98
C PHE A 272 -28.54 -21.89 -9.84
N LEU A 273 -29.44 -20.94 -9.58
CA LEU A 273 -29.32 -19.91 -8.54
C LEU A 273 -30.55 -19.89 -7.61
N GLN A 274 -31.42 -20.91 -7.68
CA GLN A 274 -32.64 -20.97 -6.89
C GLN A 274 -32.38 -21.05 -5.37
N GLY A 275 -33.23 -20.41 -4.58
CA GLY A 275 -33.10 -20.39 -3.11
C GLY A 275 -31.93 -19.54 -2.59
N ASN A 276 -31.54 -18.51 -3.32
CA ASN A 276 -30.57 -17.50 -2.88
C ASN A 276 -31.28 -16.22 -2.38
N GLN A 277 -30.52 -15.19 -2.05
CA GLN A 277 -31.02 -13.93 -1.47
C GLN A 277 -31.17 -12.79 -2.50
N ILE A 278 -31.15 -13.09 -3.80
CA ILE A 278 -31.14 -12.11 -4.89
C ILE A 278 -32.43 -11.27 -4.85
N ARG A 279 -32.30 -9.94 -4.72
CA ARG A 279 -33.44 -9.00 -4.76
C ARG A 279 -33.60 -8.27 -6.09
N SER A 280 -32.55 -8.22 -6.90
CA SER A 280 -32.53 -7.47 -8.16
C SER A 280 -31.65 -8.13 -9.22
N VAL A 281 -31.97 -7.92 -10.50
CA VAL A 281 -31.18 -8.39 -11.64
C VAL A 281 -30.87 -7.20 -12.54
N THR A 282 -29.59 -7.00 -12.83
CA THR A 282 -29.11 -5.94 -13.73
C THR A 282 -28.82 -6.51 -15.12
N LYS A 283 -28.64 -5.61 -16.10
CA LYS A 283 -28.18 -5.97 -17.45
C LYS A 283 -26.75 -6.52 -17.50
N LYS A 284 -25.99 -6.48 -16.40
CA LYS A 284 -24.63 -7.02 -16.30
C LYS A 284 -24.52 -8.29 -15.46
N SER A 285 -25.56 -8.66 -14.72
CA SER A 285 -25.55 -9.84 -13.82
C SER A 285 -25.14 -11.14 -14.49
N PHE A 286 -25.42 -11.27 -15.79
CA PHE A 286 -25.22 -12.47 -16.60
C PHE A 286 -24.45 -12.20 -17.91
N SER A 287 -23.70 -11.09 -18.00
CA SER A 287 -22.96 -10.75 -19.22
C SER A 287 -21.87 -11.79 -19.52
N GLY A 288 -21.80 -12.24 -20.78
CA GLY A 288 -20.89 -13.31 -21.24
C GLY A 288 -21.51 -14.71 -21.26
N LEU A 289 -22.76 -14.86 -20.80
CA LEU A 289 -23.50 -16.13 -20.81
C LEU A 289 -24.33 -16.32 -22.10
N ASP A 290 -23.78 -16.00 -23.27
CA ASP A 290 -24.48 -16.06 -24.56
C ASP A 290 -24.90 -17.50 -24.96
N ALA A 291 -24.21 -18.52 -24.43
CA ALA A 291 -24.53 -19.94 -24.64
C ALA A 291 -25.63 -20.50 -23.71
N LEU A 292 -26.17 -19.71 -22.77
CA LEU A 292 -27.03 -20.19 -21.69
C LEU A 292 -28.39 -20.69 -22.20
N GLN A 293 -28.77 -21.89 -21.76
CA GLN A 293 -30.00 -22.60 -22.14
C GLN A 293 -30.96 -22.75 -20.95
N HIS A 294 -30.46 -22.75 -19.72
CA HIS A 294 -31.25 -22.92 -18.51
C HIS A 294 -30.80 -21.96 -17.41
N LEU A 295 -31.74 -21.16 -16.89
CA LEU A 295 -31.54 -20.26 -15.77
C LEU A 295 -32.67 -20.45 -14.74
N ASP A 296 -32.34 -21.02 -13.58
CA ASP A 296 -33.29 -21.10 -12.46
C ASP A 296 -32.97 -20.03 -11.40
N LEU A 297 -33.92 -19.12 -11.20
CA LEU A 297 -33.88 -18.03 -10.22
C LEU A 297 -35.02 -18.17 -9.19
N SER A 298 -35.72 -19.30 -9.14
CA SER A 298 -36.86 -19.52 -8.24
C SER A 298 -36.48 -19.45 -6.77
N ASN A 299 -37.47 -19.25 -5.89
CA ASN A 299 -37.26 -19.12 -4.45
C ASN A 299 -36.26 -18.01 -4.02
N ASN A 300 -35.92 -17.07 -4.92
CA ASN A 300 -35.29 -15.79 -4.59
C ASN A 300 -36.37 -14.71 -4.41
N ALA A 301 -36.05 -13.66 -3.66
CA ALA A 301 -36.94 -12.51 -3.45
C ALA A 301 -36.74 -11.43 -4.53
N ILE A 302 -36.70 -11.82 -5.82
CA ILE A 302 -36.41 -10.91 -6.93
C ILE A 302 -37.58 -9.96 -7.15
N MET A 303 -37.39 -8.70 -6.78
CA MET A 303 -38.37 -7.64 -6.96
C MET A 303 -38.14 -6.93 -8.29
N SER A 304 -36.92 -6.51 -8.62
CA SER A 304 -36.66 -5.64 -9.78
C SER A 304 -35.69 -6.25 -10.80
N ILE A 305 -36.12 -6.38 -12.05
CA ILE A 305 -35.30 -6.81 -13.20
C ILE A 305 -35.13 -5.62 -14.15
N GLN A 306 -33.89 -5.21 -14.41
CA GLN A 306 -33.58 -4.07 -15.27
C GLN A 306 -34.03 -4.28 -16.72
N ALA A 307 -34.39 -3.19 -17.40
CA ALA A 307 -34.70 -3.16 -18.83
C ALA A 307 -33.67 -3.94 -19.67
N ASN A 308 -34.16 -4.94 -20.42
CA ASN A 308 -33.38 -5.82 -21.30
C ASN A 308 -32.30 -6.68 -20.60
N ALA A 309 -32.47 -7.06 -19.33
CA ALA A 309 -31.45 -7.81 -18.59
C ALA A 309 -31.10 -9.19 -19.17
N PHE A 310 -32.03 -9.85 -19.89
CA PHE A 310 -31.81 -11.17 -20.50
C PHE A 310 -31.52 -11.10 -22.01
N SER A 311 -31.36 -9.90 -22.60
CA SER A 311 -31.33 -9.73 -24.08
C SER A 311 -30.10 -10.36 -24.78
N GLN A 312 -29.09 -10.82 -24.03
CA GLN A 312 -27.95 -11.58 -24.56
C GLN A 312 -28.24 -13.09 -24.64
N MET A 313 -29.18 -13.62 -23.85
CA MET A 313 -29.46 -15.05 -23.70
C MET A 313 -30.32 -15.62 -24.83
N LYS A 314 -29.87 -15.48 -26.08
CA LYS A 314 -30.58 -15.93 -27.30
C LYS A 314 -30.85 -17.44 -27.37
N ASN A 315 -30.16 -18.21 -26.54
CA ASN A 315 -30.25 -19.68 -26.48
C ASN A 315 -31.11 -20.18 -25.31
N LEU A 316 -31.72 -19.30 -24.50
CA LEU A 316 -32.44 -19.70 -23.30
C LEU A 316 -33.66 -20.57 -23.65
N GLN A 317 -33.99 -21.51 -22.76
CA GLN A 317 -35.08 -22.47 -22.92
C GLN A 317 -35.93 -22.62 -21.65
N ARG A 318 -35.50 -22.09 -20.50
CA ARG A 318 -36.29 -21.97 -19.26
C ARG A 318 -35.80 -20.78 -18.44
N LEU A 319 -36.75 -20.09 -17.82
CA LEU A 319 -36.54 -19.00 -16.86
C LEU A 319 -37.61 -19.16 -15.76
N ASN A 320 -37.22 -19.19 -14.49
CA ASN A 320 -38.17 -19.37 -13.38
C ASN A 320 -37.97 -18.27 -12.34
N THR A 321 -39.00 -17.46 -12.09
CA THR A 321 -38.93 -16.29 -11.18
C THR A 321 -40.31 -15.97 -10.58
N SER A 322 -40.35 -15.25 -9.46
CA SER A 322 -41.59 -14.94 -8.73
C SER A 322 -41.46 -13.67 -7.90
N SER A 323 -42.59 -12.98 -7.68
CA SER A 323 -42.70 -11.79 -6.81
C SER A 323 -42.16 -10.48 -7.38
N LEU A 324 -42.39 -10.21 -8.67
CA LEU A 324 -41.80 -9.07 -9.38
C LEU A 324 -42.55 -7.73 -9.16
N LEU A 325 -41.81 -6.63 -9.21
CA LEU A 325 -42.29 -5.26 -9.39
C LEU A 325 -42.62 -5.07 -10.87
N CYS A 326 -43.90 -4.96 -11.19
CA CYS A 326 -44.42 -4.79 -12.54
C CYS A 326 -44.54 -3.31 -12.91
N ASP A 327 -43.39 -2.62 -12.93
CA ASP A 327 -43.22 -1.24 -13.36
C ASP A 327 -42.83 -1.15 -14.85
N CYS A 328 -42.58 0.06 -15.36
CA CYS A 328 -42.11 0.26 -16.72
C CYS A 328 -40.73 -0.37 -17.03
N GLN A 329 -39.90 -0.69 -16.02
CA GLN A 329 -38.63 -1.41 -16.20
C GLN A 329 -38.85 -2.88 -16.52
N LEU A 330 -39.99 -3.46 -16.14
CA LEU A 330 -40.37 -4.85 -16.47
C LEU A 330 -41.13 -4.98 -17.79
N LYS A 331 -41.64 -3.89 -18.37
CA LYS A 331 -42.51 -3.85 -19.57
C LYS A 331 -42.01 -4.68 -20.77
N TRP A 332 -40.69 -4.77 -20.95
CA TRP A 332 -40.05 -5.55 -22.03
C TRP A 332 -40.15 -7.07 -21.84
N LEU A 333 -40.29 -7.58 -20.61
CA LEU A 333 -40.15 -9.00 -20.30
C LEU A 333 -41.24 -9.87 -20.95
N PRO A 334 -42.54 -9.49 -20.95
CA PRO A 334 -43.56 -10.24 -21.69
C PRO A 334 -43.32 -10.29 -23.18
N VAL A 335 -42.88 -9.17 -23.78
CA VAL A 335 -42.59 -9.07 -25.22
C VAL A 335 -41.42 -9.98 -25.58
N TRP A 336 -40.31 -9.87 -24.84
CA TRP A 336 -39.12 -10.68 -25.06
C TRP A 336 -39.39 -12.18 -24.87
N VAL A 337 -40.16 -12.59 -23.85
CA VAL A 337 -40.55 -14.00 -23.65
C VAL A 337 -41.46 -14.50 -24.77
N ALA A 338 -42.36 -13.67 -25.31
CA ALA A 338 -43.21 -14.03 -26.44
C ALA A 338 -42.44 -14.23 -27.76
N GLU A 339 -41.28 -13.58 -27.91
CA GLU A 339 -40.34 -13.83 -29.01
C GLU A 339 -39.53 -15.15 -28.84
N GLN A 340 -39.53 -15.77 -27.65
CA GLN A 340 -38.78 -17.01 -27.40
C GLN A 340 -39.63 -18.27 -27.60
N THR A 341 -38.96 -19.36 -27.98
CA THR A 341 -39.58 -20.67 -28.28
C THR A 341 -40.08 -21.45 -27.05
N PHE A 342 -39.92 -20.93 -25.83
CA PHE A 342 -40.09 -21.68 -24.58
C PHE A 342 -41.13 -21.12 -23.61
N MET A 343 -42.07 -20.29 -24.08
CA MET A 343 -43.09 -19.58 -23.28
C MET A 343 -43.78 -20.43 -22.19
N SER A 344 -44.02 -21.73 -22.44
CA SER A 344 -44.64 -22.68 -21.50
C SER A 344 -43.79 -23.04 -20.26
N CYS A 345 -42.51 -22.67 -20.25
CA CYS A 345 -41.56 -22.94 -19.17
C CYS A 345 -41.19 -21.69 -18.35
N VAL A 346 -41.95 -20.60 -18.48
CA VAL A 346 -41.74 -19.37 -17.71
C VAL A 346 -42.86 -19.11 -16.72
N ASN A 347 -42.55 -19.26 -15.43
CA ASN A 347 -43.38 -18.72 -14.36
C ASN A 347 -42.88 -17.32 -14.02
N ALA A 348 -43.80 -16.36 -13.93
CA ALA A 348 -43.56 -14.98 -13.52
C ALA A 348 -44.88 -14.32 -13.09
N SER A 349 -44.88 -13.68 -11.92
CA SER A 349 -46.04 -12.99 -11.35
C SER A 349 -45.67 -11.69 -10.63
N CYS A 350 -46.60 -10.73 -10.65
CA CYS A 350 -46.44 -9.43 -10.00
C CYS A 350 -46.71 -9.53 -8.49
N ALA A 351 -45.84 -8.95 -7.67
CA ALA A 351 -46.09 -8.67 -6.25
C ALA A 351 -46.56 -7.22 -6.02
N HIS A 352 -46.12 -6.30 -6.88
CA HIS A 352 -46.40 -4.86 -6.81
C HIS A 352 -46.46 -4.27 -8.23
N PRO A 353 -47.19 -3.17 -8.53
CA PRO A 353 -48.16 -2.46 -7.67
C PRO A 353 -49.28 -3.36 -7.14
N GLN A 354 -49.88 -2.96 -6.01
CA GLN A 354 -50.90 -3.76 -5.32
C GLN A 354 -52.10 -4.11 -6.22
N MET A 355 -52.41 -3.28 -7.23
CA MET A 355 -53.45 -3.52 -8.24
C MET A 355 -53.13 -4.68 -9.22
N LEU A 356 -51.86 -5.03 -9.39
CA LEU A 356 -51.40 -6.14 -10.25
C LEU A 356 -51.06 -7.41 -9.45
N LYS A 357 -51.09 -7.34 -8.12
CA LYS A 357 -50.61 -8.40 -7.22
C LYS A 357 -51.28 -9.75 -7.50
N GLY A 358 -50.46 -10.77 -7.77
CA GLY A 358 -50.90 -12.13 -8.10
C GLY A 358 -51.22 -12.37 -9.58
N ARG A 359 -51.31 -11.34 -10.43
CA ARG A 359 -51.41 -11.53 -11.89
C ARG A 359 -50.09 -12.05 -12.45
N SER A 360 -50.16 -12.85 -13.52
CA SER A 360 -48.97 -13.20 -14.28
C SER A 360 -48.51 -12.00 -15.11
N VAL A 361 -47.20 -11.80 -15.24
CA VAL A 361 -46.66 -10.68 -16.03
C VAL A 361 -47.09 -10.77 -17.51
N PHE A 362 -47.42 -11.97 -17.99
CA PHE A 362 -47.92 -12.22 -19.35
C PHE A 362 -49.42 -11.93 -19.54
N THR A 363 -50.16 -11.59 -18.47
CA THR A 363 -51.58 -11.18 -18.51
C THR A 363 -51.81 -9.74 -18.02
N VAL A 364 -50.73 -8.95 -17.99
CA VAL A 364 -50.75 -7.50 -17.77
C VAL A 364 -50.59 -6.80 -19.12
N SER A 365 -51.43 -5.79 -19.38
CA SER A 365 -51.36 -5.01 -20.62
C SER A 365 -50.11 -4.13 -20.66
N GLN A 366 -49.66 -3.73 -21.85
CA GLN A 366 -48.43 -2.95 -21.99
C GLN A 366 -48.57 -1.55 -21.37
N GLU A 367 -49.78 -1.07 -21.19
CA GLU A 367 -50.15 0.24 -20.66
C GLU A 367 -50.18 0.27 -19.13
N GLU A 368 -50.36 -0.89 -18.47
CA GLU A 368 -50.36 -1.04 -17.01
C GLU A 368 -48.94 -0.99 -16.38
N PHE A 369 -47.88 -1.12 -17.19
CA PHE A 369 -46.48 -1.03 -16.75
C PHE A 369 -45.99 0.44 -16.71
N VAL A 370 -46.37 1.16 -15.65
CA VAL A 370 -45.99 2.57 -15.40
C VAL A 370 -44.78 2.72 -14.46
N CYS A 371 -44.19 3.92 -14.38
CA CYS A 371 -43.09 4.27 -13.47
C CYS A 371 -43.38 5.59 -12.72
N ASP A 372 -44.65 5.84 -12.41
CA ASP A 372 -45.09 7.04 -11.67
C ASP A 372 -44.70 6.97 -10.18
N ASP A 373 -44.35 5.76 -9.71
CA ASP A 373 -43.89 5.42 -8.37
C ASP A 373 -42.49 4.78 -8.45
N PHE A 374 -41.61 5.07 -7.48
CA PHE A 374 -40.26 4.51 -7.37
C PHE A 374 -40.03 3.86 -5.99
N PRO A 375 -40.70 2.73 -5.69
CA PRO A 375 -40.67 2.13 -4.36
C PRO A 375 -39.33 1.44 -4.03
N LYS A 376 -38.43 1.28 -5.02
CA LYS A 376 -37.03 0.88 -4.83
C LYS A 376 -36.17 2.14 -4.59
N PRO A 377 -35.25 2.16 -3.61
CA PRO A 377 -34.44 3.35 -3.30
C PRO A 377 -33.61 3.81 -4.50
N GLN A 378 -33.56 5.11 -4.77
CA GLN A 378 -32.71 5.70 -5.82
C GLN A 378 -31.66 6.61 -5.20
N ILE A 379 -30.37 6.35 -5.45
CA ILE A 379 -29.26 7.11 -4.85
C ILE A 379 -29.17 8.50 -5.47
N THR A 380 -29.42 9.53 -4.65
CA THR A 380 -29.39 10.96 -4.99
C THR A 380 -28.01 11.58 -4.77
N VAL A 381 -27.25 11.10 -3.77
CA VAL A 381 -25.89 11.57 -3.46
C VAL A 381 -24.93 10.40 -3.44
N GLN A 382 -23.87 10.48 -4.23
CA GLN A 382 -22.81 9.49 -4.34
C GLN A 382 -21.64 9.82 -3.40
N PRO A 383 -20.93 8.82 -2.83
CA PRO A 383 -19.72 9.07 -2.05
C PRO A 383 -18.55 9.50 -2.96
N GLU A 384 -17.82 10.52 -2.52
CA GLU A 384 -16.66 11.04 -3.25
C GLU A 384 -15.36 10.29 -2.93
N THR A 385 -14.48 10.17 -3.93
CA THR A 385 -13.12 9.61 -3.75
C THR A 385 -12.24 10.61 -3.00
N GLN A 386 -11.57 10.14 -1.95
CA GLN A 386 -10.83 10.98 -1.01
C GLN A 386 -9.37 10.53 -0.85
N SER A 387 -8.52 11.46 -0.41
CA SER A 387 -7.15 11.20 0.01
C SER A 387 -6.92 11.84 1.37
N ALA A 388 -6.37 11.07 2.31
CA ALA A 388 -6.25 11.45 3.71
C ALA A 388 -4.81 11.25 4.20
N LEU A 389 -4.46 11.90 5.30
CA LEU A 389 -3.20 11.61 6.00
C LEU A 389 -3.44 10.51 7.05
N LYS A 390 -2.47 9.60 7.22
CA LYS A 390 -2.50 8.61 8.30
C LYS A 390 -2.78 9.27 9.66
N GLY A 391 -3.72 8.71 10.42
CA GLY A 391 -4.16 9.22 11.73
C GLY A 391 -5.27 10.28 11.67
N THR A 392 -5.65 10.78 10.49
CA THR A 392 -6.80 11.71 10.35
C THR A 392 -8.14 10.98 10.37
N ASN A 393 -9.24 11.73 10.52
CA ASN A 393 -10.59 11.19 10.41
C ASN A 393 -11.15 11.48 9.00
N VAL A 394 -11.88 10.52 8.43
CA VAL A 394 -12.48 10.59 7.08
C VAL A 394 -13.96 10.25 7.16
N THR A 395 -14.77 10.92 6.36
CA THR A 395 -16.23 10.73 6.32
C THR A 395 -16.68 10.47 4.89
N PHE A 396 -17.43 9.41 4.66
CA PHE A 396 -18.15 9.18 3.40
C PHE A 396 -19.65 9.41 3.60
N VAL A 397 -20.28 10.14 2.68
CA VAL A 397 -21.72 10.44 2.70
C VAL A 397 -22.38 9.81 1.47
N CYS A 398 -23.61 9.34 1.64
CA CYS A 398 -24.44 8.75 0.60
C CYS A 398 -25.90 9.03 0.91
N SER A 399 -26.71 9.37 -0.08
CA SER A 399 -28.15 9.62 0.12
C SER A 399 -28.98 8.93 -0.95
N ALA A 400 -30.19 8.50 -0.58
CA ALA A 400 -31.17 7.93 -1.50
C ALA A 400 -32.60 8.37 -1.17
N ALA A 401 -33.40 8.55 -2.22
CA ALA A 401 -34.82 8.85 -2.14
C ALA A 401 -35.68 7.59 -2.37
N SER A 402 -36.87 7.57 -1.78
CA SER A 402 -37.91 6.55 -2.01
C SER A 402 -39.29 7.18 -1.89
N SER A 403 -40.21 6.77 -2.75
CA SER A 403 -41.65 7.06 -2.62
C SER A 403 -42.38 6.06 -1.73
N SER A 404 -41.81 4.87 -1.50
CA SER A 404 -42.33 3.91 -0.51
C SER A 404 -41.83 4.20 0.90
N ASP A 405 -42.75 4.03 1.84
CA ASP A 405 -42.63 3.94 3.30
C ASP A 405 -41.85 2.72 3.83
N SER A 406 -41.47 1.78 2.96
CA SER A 406 -40.82 0.52 3.34
C SER A 406 -39.50 0.78 4.09
N PRO A 407 -39.31 0.19 5.30
CA PRO A 407 -38.13 0.44 6.13
C PRO A 407 -36.80 0.26 5.41
N MET A 408 -35.97 1.30 5.45
CA MET A 408 -34.64 1.30 4.87
C MET A 408 -33.63 0.58 5.76
N THR A 409 -32.76 -0.20 5.13
CA THR A 409 -31.55 -0.76 5.73
C THR A 409 -30.33 -0.22 5.00
N PHE A 410 -29.30 0.14 5.77
CA PHE A 410 -28.09 0.79 5.30
C PHE A 410 -26.90 -0.12 5.58
N ALA A 411 -26.04 -0.32 4.59
CA ALA A 411 -24.77 -1.03 4.76
C ALA A 411 -23.67 -0.32 3.98
N TRP A 412 -22.50 -0.22 4.59
CA TRP A 412 -21.30 0.20 3.88
C TRP A 412 -20.41 -1.00 3.59
N LYS A 413 -19.72 -0.95 2.46
CA LYS A 413 -18.75 -1.95 2.03
C LYS A 413 -17.38 -1.34 1.85
N LYS A 414 -16.35 -2.16 2.06
CA LYS A 414 -14.96 -1.90 1.68
C LYS A 414 -14.48 -3.06 0.81
N ASP A 415 -14.01 -2.74 -0.40
CA ASP A 415 -13.47 -3.72 -1.36
C ASP A 415 -14.44 -4.89 -1.67
N ASN A 416 -15.73 -4.56 -1.69
CA ASN A 416 -16.92 -5.43 -1.83
C ASN A 416 -17.37 -6.20 -0.57
N GLU A 417 -16.55 -6.31 0.48
CA GLU A 417 -16.94 -6.90 1.77
C GLU A 417 -17.78 -5.92 2.61
N VAL A 418 -18.73 -6.42 3.41
CA VAL A 418 -19.61 -5.59 4.25
C VAL A 418 -18.90 -5.22 5.56
N LEU A 419 -19.00 -3.94 5.94
CA LEU A 419 -18.49 -3.41 7.19
C LEU A 419 -19.55 -3.57 8.29
N ASN A 420 -19.37 -4.56 9.17
CA ASN A 420 -20.32 -4.83 10.27
C ASN A 420 -20.14 -3.87 11.45
N ASP A 421 -18.89 -3.63 11.86
CA ASP A 421 -18.53 -2.90 13.09
C ASP A 421 -18.12 -1.44 12.82
N ALA A 422 -18.72 -0.81 11.79
CA ALA A 422 -18.38 0.55 11.37
C ALA A 422 -19.28 1.63 12.00
N GLU A 423 -18.72 2.82 12.23
CA GLU A 423 -19.45 3.97 12.75
C GLU A 423 -20.32 4.61 11.66
N ILE A 424 -21.54 4.08 11.51
CA ILE A 424 -22.51 4.49 10.49
C ILE A 424 -23.64 5.29 11.15
N HIS A 425 -23.77 6.55 10.75
CA HIS A 425 -24.87 7.44 11.15
C HIS A 425 -25.91 7.53 10.04
N ASN A 426 -27.19 7.31 10.35
CA ASN A 426 -28.29 7.35 9.38
C ASN A 426 -29.31 8.42 9.79
N GLN A 427 -29.80 9.18 8.81
CA GLN A 427 -30.78 10.27 8.98
C GLN A 427 -31.84 10.19 7.87
N ALA A 428 -33.05 10.69 8.14
CA ALA A 428 -34.14 10.74 7.18
C ALA A 428 -34.77 12.13 7.20
N HIS A 429 -35.02 12.70 6.02
CA HIS A 429 -35.59 14.02 5.83
C HIS A 429 -36.75 13.96 4.82
N LEU A 430 -37.89 14.52 5.18
CA LEU A 430 -39.00 14.73 4.26
C LEU A 430 -38.64 15.86 3.30
N ARG A 431 -38.75 15.60 1.99
CA ARG A 431 -38.44 16.52 0.92
C ARG A 431 -39.65 16.64 -0.01
N VAL A 432 -40.37 17.74 0.09
CA VAL A 432 -41.49 18.06 -0.80
C VAL A 432 -40.93 18.38 -2.19
N GLN A 433 -41.26 17.55 -3.18
CA GLN A 433 -40.82 17.76 -4.55
C GLN A 433 -41.92 18.49 -5.34
N GLY A 434 -41.85 19.82 -5.37
CA GLY A 434 -42.80 20.67 -6.10
C GLY A 434 -42.66 20.51 -7.62
N GLY A 435 -43.61 19.82 -8.25
CA GLY A 435 -43.71 19.67 -9.70
C GLY A 435 -45.06 20.14 -10.25
N ALA A 436 -45.14 20.37 -11.56
CA ALA A 436 -46.34 20.93 -12.23
C ALA A 436 -47.56 19.97 -12.32
N GLY A 437 -47.59 18.91 -11.50
CA GLY A 437 -48.69 17.94 -11.37
C GLY A 437 -49.14 17.68 -9.94
N GLY A 438 -48.49 18.29 -8.94
CA GLY A 438 -48.80 18.10 -7.51
C GLY A 438 -47.56 18.16 -6.63
N GLU A 439 -47.77 18.26 -5.32
CA GLU A 439 -46.73 18.09 -4.31
C GLU A 439 -46.62 16.60 -3.97
N THR A 440 -45.47 15.99 -4.23
CA THR A 440 -45.14 14.65 -3.71
C THR A 440 -44.15 14.77 -2.57
N GLU A 441 -44.53 14.27 -1.39
CA GLU A 441 -43.62 14.09 -0.27
C GLU A 441 -42.73 12.88 -0.54
N VAL A 442 -41.44 13.12 -0.72
CA VAL A 442 -40.43 12.06 -0.92
C VAL A 442 -39.55 12.02 0.32
N THR A 443 -39.31 10.83 0.89
CA THR A 443 -38.36 10.72 2.00
C THR A 443 -36.96 10.48 1.44
N GLU A 444 -36.04 11.40 1.75
CA GLU A 444 -34.62 11.29 1.42
C GLU A 444 -33.85 10.82 2.66
N TYR A 445 -33.16 9.71 2.52
CA TYR A 445 -32.37 9.06 3.56
C TYR A 445 -30.90 9.28 3.30
N THR A 446 -30.16 9.74 4.31
CA THR A 446 -28.70 9.95 4.25
C THR A 446 -28.00 9.00 5.21
N THR A 447 -26.99 8.29 4.71
CA THR A 447 -26.09 7.46 5.51
C THR A 447 -24.66 8.01 5.43
N THR A 448 -23.99 8.02 6.58
CA THR A 448 -22.69 8.65 6.78
C THR A 448 -21.77 7.69 7.50
N LEU A 449 -20.76 7.18 6.79
CA LEU A 449 -19.70 6.34 7.35
C LEU A 449 -18.57 7.23 7.88
N GLN A 450 -18.26 7.11 9.17
CA GLN A 450 -17.09 7.74 9.79
C GLN A 450 -15.96 6.73 9.96
N LEU A 451 -14.75 7.13 9.61
CA LEU A 451 -13.50 6.40 9.81
C LEU A 451 -12.59 7.25 10.68
N ARG A 452 -12.31 6.81 11.91
CA ARG A 452 -11.44 7.51 12.85
C ARG A 452 -10.02 6.96 12.80
N ASN A 453 -9.01 7.82 12.98
CA ASN A 453 -7.58 7.45 12.97
C ASN A 453 -7.23 6.51 11.79
N VAL A 454 -7.39 7.04 10.58
CA VAL A 454 -7.27 6.28 9.32
C VAL A 454 -5.87 5.69 9.15
N GLU A 455 -5.80 4.39 8.90
CA GLU A 455 -4.58 3.59 8.75
C GLU A 455 -4.41 3.11 7.30
N PHE A 456 -3.24 2.59 6.92
CA PHE A 456 -3.07 2.02 5.56
C PHE A 456 -4.02 0.84 5.29
N SER A 457 -4.44 0.10 6.32
CA SER A 457 -5.49 -0.93 6.21
C SER A 457 -6.87 -0.37 5.87
N SER A 458 -7.09 0.94 6.04
CA SER A 458 -8.28 1.66 5.60
C SER A 458 -8.27 1.99 4.10
N GLU A 459 -7.13 1.90 3.39
CA GLU A 459 -7.13 2.08 1.92
C GLU A 459 -8.03 1.05 1.24
N GLY A 460 -8.85 1.49 0.29
CA GLY A 460 -9.80 0.61 -0.37
C GLY A 460 -10.88 1.34 -1.16
N LYS A 461 -11.80 0.55 -1.73
CA LYS A 461 -12.98 1.02 -2.47
C LYS A 461 -14.22 0.93 -1.58
N TYR A 462 -14.67 2.06 -1.06
CA TYR A 462 -15.88 2.19 -0.26
C TYR A 462 -17.13 2.27 -1.14
N GLN A 463 -18.19 1.59 -0.73
CA GLN A 463 -19.49 1.61 -1.41
C GLN A 463 -20.62 1.66 -0.39
N CYS A 464 -21.59 2.52 -0.65
CA CYS A 464 -22.84 2.60 0.09
C CYS A 464 -23.88 1.67 -0.56
N VAL A 465 -24.66 0.97 0.28
CA VAL A 465 -25.79 0.13 -0.13
C VAL A 465 -27.01 0.54 0.70
N ILE A 466 -28.08 0.91 0.00
CA ILE A 466 -29.37 1.27 0.62
C ILE A 466 -30.43 0.34 0.05
N SER A 467 -31.12 -0.38 0.91
CA SER A 467 -32.07 -1.43 0.54
C SER A 467 -33.36 -1.32 1.34
N ASN A 468 -34.49 -1.64 0.72
CA ASN A 468 -35.77 -1.87 1.40
C ASN A 468 -36.38 -3.20 0.93
N HIS A 469 -37.70 -3.39 1.07
CA HIS A 469 -38.37 -4.60 0.58
C HIS A 469 -38.34 -4.75 -0.95
N PHE A 470 -38.33 -3.65 -1.72
CA PHE A 470 -38.36 -3.62 -3.19
C PHE A 470 -36.99 -3.77 -3.86
N GLY A 471 -35.92 -3.80 -3.08
CA GLY A 471 -34.58 -4.18 -3.52
C GLY A 471 -33.47 -3.30 -2.96
N SER A 472 -32.27 -3.52 -3.48
CA SER A 472 -31.03 -2.82 -3.11
C SER A 472 -30.59 -1.87 -4.22
N SER A 473 -30.04 -0.72 -3.82
CA SER A 473 -29.32 0.20 -4.71
C SER A 473 -27.92 0.46 -4.17
N TYR A 474 -26.96 0.56 -5.10
CA TYR A 474 -25.53 0.53 -4.84
C TYR A 474 -24.88 1.79 -5.38
N SER A 475 -24.04 2.44 -4.56
CA SER A 475 -23.36 3.67 -4.98
C SER A 475 -22.23 3.40 -5.96
N THR A 476 -21.70 4.47 -6.57
CA THR A 476 -20.35 4.43 -7.15
C THR A 476 -19.32 4.08 -6.07
N LYS A 477 -18.23 3.43 -6.47
CA LYS A 477 -17.18 2.95 -5.56
C LYS A 477 -16.14 4.07 -5.35
N ALA A 478 -16.24 4.76 -4.23
CA ALA A 478 -15.31 5.81 -3.81
C ALA A 478 -13.99 5.18 -3.34
N ARG A 479 -12.84 5.67 -3.81
CA ARG A 479 -11.55 5.21 -3.28
C ARG A 479 -11.13 6.05 -2.08
N LEU A 480 -10.59 5.40 -1.04
CA LEU A 480 -9.74 6.03 -0.04
C LEU A 480 -8.28 5.72 -0.36
N THR A 481 -7.45 6.76 -0.41
CA THR A 481 -5.98 6.66 -0.44
C THR A 481 -5.41 7.30 0.81
N VAL A 482 -4.46 6.65 1.47
CA VAL A 482 -3.91 7.05 2.78
C VAL A 482 -2.43 7.35 2.63
N ASN A 483 -2.10 8.64 2.71
CA ASN A 483 -0.75 9.13 2.57
C ASN A 483 -0.09 9.33 3.94
N MET A 484 1.24 9.31 3.96
CA MET A 484 2.06 9.67 5.11
C MET A 484 2.99 10.81 4.69
N LEU A 485 2.98 11.89 5.47
CA LEU A 485 3.92 13.01 5.33
C LEU A 485 5.37 12.50 5.36
N PRO A 486 6.30 13.16 4.64
CA PRO A 486 7.72 12.84 4.78
C PRO A 486 8.18 13.02 6.23
N SER A 487 9.10 12.17 6.68
CA SER A 487 9.80 12.29 7.97
C SER A 487 11.26 11.87 7.79
N PHE A 488 12.20 12.67 8.30
CA PHE A 488 13.63 12.40 8.13
C PHE A 488 14.07 11.20 8.98
N THR A 489 14.70 10.21 8.34
CA THR A 489 15.47 9.14 9.00
C THR A 489 16.95 9.48 9.10
N LYS A 490 17.46 10.36 8.23
CA LYS A 490 18.76 11.03 8.33
C LYS A 490 18.59 12.50 7.97
N MET A 491 19.22 13.39 8.72
CA MET A 491 19.34 14.82 8.41
C MET A 491 20.81 15.15 8.12
N PRO A 492 21.09 16.13 7.25
CA PRO A 492 22.45 16.62 7.07
C PRO A 492 22.96 17.28 8.37
N MET A 493 24.27 17.27 8.57
CA MET A 493 24.94 17.88 9.74
C MET A 493 26.08 18.79 9.28
N ASP A 494 26.37 19.83 10.05
CA ASP A 494 27.47 20.77 9.77
C ASP A 494 28.80 20.03 9.59
N LEU A 495 29.55 20.37 8.54
CA LEU A 495 30.77 19.68 8.15
C LEU A 495 31.93 20.67 7.98
N SER A 496 33.03 20.41 8.70
CA SER A 496 34.31 21.09 8.54
C SER A 496 35.31 20.13 7.91
N ILE A 497 35.79 20.44 6.71
CA ILE A 497 36.64 19.53 5.94
C ILE A 497 37.82 20.24 5.28
N ARG A 498 38.94 19.54 5.09
CA ARG A 498 40.10 20.08 4.37
C ARG A 498 39.83 20.17 2.86
N ALA A 499 40.29 21.24 2.23
CA ALA A 499 40.29 21.38 0.76
C ALA A 499 40.97 20.17 0.07
N GLY A 500 40.43 19.75 -1.07
CA GLY A 500 40.87 18.56 -1.81
C GLY A 500 40.38 17.21 -1.27
N ALA A 501 39.73 17.17 -0.10
CA ALA A 501 39.07 15.96 0.41
C ALA A 501 37.62 15.83 -0.11
N THR A 502 36.92 14.75 0.26
CA THR A 502 35.53 14.49 -0.16
C THR A 502 34.54 14.81 0.96
N ALA A 503 33.70 15.83 0.78
CA ALA A 503 32.58 16.11 1.69
C ALA A 503 31.43 15.11 1.46
N ARG A 504 30.80 14.64 2.55
CA ARG A 504 29.65 13.74 2.53
C ARG A 504 28.55 14.32 3.42
N LEU A 505 27.38 14.54 2.85
CA LEU A 505 26.16 14.92 3.58
C LEU A 505 25.13 13.81 3.35
N GLU A 506 24.47 13.35 4.41
CA GLU A 506 23.43 12.32 4.31
C GLU A 506 22.05 12.96 4.51
N CYS A 507 21.07 12.55 3.71
CA CYS A 507 19.69 12.99 3.91
C CYS A 507 18.72 11.93 3.38
N ALA A 508 17.98 11.33 4.32
CA ALA A 508 17.07 10.22 4.10
C ALA A 508 15.70 10.56 4.69
N ALA A 509 14.63 10.21 3.99
CA ALA A 509 13.28 10.41 4.51
C ALA A 509 12.35 9.25 4.11
N VAL A 510 11.45 8.91 5.03
CA VAL A 510 10.37 7.94 4.82
C VAL A 510 9.03 8.68 4.68
N GLY A 511 8.09 8.09 3.94
CA GLY A 511 6.77 8.66 3.69
C GLY A 511 6.03 7.82 2.65
N HIS A 512 4.74 8.08 2.47
CA HIS A 512 3.91 7.36 1.50
C HIS A 512 3.03 8.36 0.72
N PRO A 513 3.17 8.47 -0.62
CA PRO A 513 4.20 7.85 -1.47
C PRO A 513 5.64 8.20 -1.02
N SER A 514 6.62 7.40 -1.43
CA SER A 514 8.03 7.61 -1.06
C SER A 514 8.49 9.03 -1.44
N PRO A 515 9.13 9.78 -0.53
CA PRO A 515 9.53 11.15 -0.80
C PRO A 515 10.70 11.22 -1.78
N GLN A 516 10.70 12.24 -2.62
CA GLN A 516 11.85 12.62 -3.44
C GLN A 516 12.75 13.57 -2.66
N ILE A 517 14.05 13.29 -2.67
CA ILE A 517 15.09 14.13 -2.04
C ILE A 517 15.63 15.13 -3.07
N ALA A 518 15.63 16.41 -2.71
CA ALA A 518 16.23 17.50 -3.49
C ALA A 518 17.19 18.31 -2.61
N TRP A 519 18.29 18.79 -3.20
CA TRP A 519 19.29 19.62 -2.51
C TRP A 519 19.33 21.03 -3.11
N GLN A 520 19.62 22.01 -2.26
CA GLN A 520 19.89 23.41 -2.62
C GLN A 520 21.16 23.88 -1.90
N LYS A 521 21.88 24.83 -2.49
CA LYS A 521 23.01 25.54 -1.86
C LYS A 521 22.66 27.02 -1.75
N ASP A 522 22.76 27.58 -0.55
CA ASP A 522 22.47 28.98 -0.22
C ASP A 522 21.08 29.45 -0.71
N GLY A 523 20.10 28.54 -0.67
CA GLY A 523 18.72 28.76 -1.16
C GLY A 523 18.55 28.68 -2.69
N GLY A 524 19.61 28.39 -3.44
CA GLY A 524 19.63 28.25 -4.89
C GLY A 524 19.92 26.83 -5.38
N THR A 525 19.93 26.66 -6.70
CA THR A 525 20.22 25.40 -7.40
C THR A 525 21.53 25.42 -8.19
N ASP A 526 22.33 26.48 -8.09
CA ASP A 526 23.71 26.50 -8.60
C ASP A 526 24.67 25.90 -7.58
N PHE A 527 25.52 24.99 -8.04
CA PHE A 527 26.53 24.30 -7.24
C PHE A 527 27.85 24.36 -8.03
N PRO A 528 28.90 25.05 -7.53
CA PRO A 528 30.19 25.11 -8.22
C PRO A 528 30.75 23.71 -8.53
N ALA A 529 30.72 22.81 -7.53
CA ALA A 529 31.02 21.40 -7.70
C ALA A 529 30.21 20.67 -8.79
N ALA A 530 28.96 21.05 -9.10
CA ALA A 530 28.21 20.43 -10.20
C ALA A 530 28.73 20.87 -11.57
N ARG A 531 29.09 22.14 -11.71
CA ARG A 531 29.66 22.70 -12.94
C ARG A 531 30.99 22.04 -13.30
N GLU A 532 31.79 21.72 -12.27
CA GLU A 532 33.06 21.00 -12.41
C GLU A 532 32.95 19.46 -12.36
N ARG A 533 31.72 18.90 -12.23
CA ARG A 533 31.44 17.45 -12.10
C ARG A 533 32.08 16.78 -10.87
N ARG A 534 32.36 17.57 -9.84
CA ARG A 534 32.81 17.14 -8.49
C ARG A 534 31.65 16.73 -7.58
N MET A 535 30.43 17.17 -7.87
CA MET A 535 29.21 16.84 -7.13
C MET A 535 28.56 15.54 -7.63
N HIS A 536 28.19 14.68 -6.69
CA HIS A 536 27.53 13.40 -6.93
C HIS A 536 26.38 13.18 -5.95
N VAL A 537 25.33 12.48 -6.42
CA VAL A 537 24.17 12.06 -5.61
C VAL A 537 24.02 10.55 -5.78
N MET A 538 23.86 9.84 -4.66
CA MET A 538 23.57 8.40 -4.62
C MET A 538 22.21 8.19 -3.95
N PRO A 539 21.12 8.07 -4.74
CA PRO A 539 19.77 7.91 -4.20
C PRO A 539 19.61 6.65 -3.34
N GLU A 540 20.26 5.55 -3.70
CA GLU A 540 20.17 4.25 -3.00
C GLU A 540 20.85 4.24 -1.62
N ASP A 541 21.77 5.18 -1.36
CA ASP A 541 22.53 5.30 -0.10
C ASP A 541 22.06 6.48 0.79
N ASP A 542 21.08 7.27 0.30
CA ASP A 542 20.65 8.56 0.88
C ASP A 542 21.77 9.60 0.99
N VAL A 543 22.70 9.65 0.03
CA VAL A 543 23.97 10.38 0.15
C VAL A 543 24.18 11.41 -0.96
N PHE A 544 24.61 12.60 -0.54
CA PHE A 544 25.19 13.66 -1.35
C PHE A 544 26.69 13.76 -1.06
N PHE A 545 27.53 13.85 -2.09
CA PHE A 545 28.96 14.09 -1.87
C PHE A 545 29.59 15.03 -2.91
N ILE A 546 30.63 15.74 -2.47
CA ILE A 546 31.48 16.59 -3.30
C ILE A 546 32.91 16.06 -3.14
N VAL A 547 33.52 15.58 -4.23
CA VAL A 547 34.96 15.25 -4.26
C VAL A 547 35.79 16.51 -4.50
N ASP A 548 37.08 16.49 -4.15
CA ASP A 548 38.01 17.62 -4.38
C ASP A 548 37.39 18.96 -3.93
N VAL A 549 36.98 19.04 -2.66
CA VAL A 549 36.25 20.20 -2.10
C VAL A 549 37.08 21.47 -2.19
N LYS A 550 36.48 22.56 -2.67
CA LYS A 550 37.09 23.88 -2.86
C LYS A 550 36.42 24.93 -1.97
N THR A 551 37.09 26.06 -1.76
CA THR A 551 36.55 27.18 -0.97
C THR A 551 35.29 27.82 -1.56
N GLU A 552 35.02 27.65 -2.86
CA GLU A 552 33.75 28.00 -3.51
C GLU A 552 32.56 27.13 -3.08
N ASP A 553 32.80 25.91 -2.55
CA ASP A 553 31.75 25.01 -2.07
C ASP A 553 31.25 25.40 -0.66
N ILE A 554 31.89 26.35 0.03
CA ILE A 554 31.44 26.86 1.33
C ILE A 554 30.02 27.42 1.19
N GLY A 555 29.10 27.02 2.08
CA GLY A 555 27.71 27.49 2.07
C GLY A 555 26.77 26.63 2.91
N ILE A 556 25.49 27.00 2.91
CA ILE A 556 24.41 26.27 3.58
C ILE A 556 23.76 25.32 2.56
N TYR A 557 23.81 24.02 2.84
CA TYR A 557 23.20 22.96 2.06
C TYR A 557 21.85 22.58 2.67
N SER A 558 20.78 22.86 1.94
CA SER A 558 19.40 22.53 2.33
C SER A 558 18.94 21.27 1.62
N CYS A 559 18.68 20.21 2.38
CA CYS A 559 17.96 19.04 1.89
C CYS A 559 16.45 19.26 2.05
N THR A 560 15.66 18.93 1.03
CA THR A 560 14.20 18.91 1.06
C THR A 560 13.69 17.54 0.66
N ALA A 561 12.79 16.96 1.45
CA ALA A 561 12.10 15.69 1.16
C ALA A 561 10.62 15.96 0.89
N GLN A 562 10.11 15.58 -0.29
CA GLN A 562 8.75 15.92 -0.73
C GLN A 562 7.98 14.74 -1.33
N ASN A 563 6.70 14.61 -0.99
CA ASN A 563 5.74 13.73 -1.65
C ASN A 563 4.38 14.44 -1.84
N THR A 564 3.33 13.71 -2.23
CA THR A 564 1.97 14.27 -2.43
C THR A 564 1.21 14.60 -1.14
N ALA A 565 1.73 14.24 0.04
CA ALA A 565 1.19 14.68 1.33
C ALA A 565 1.79 16.02 1.80
N GLY A 566 3.05 16.30 1.44
CA GLY A 566 3.74 17.54 1.84
C GLY A 566 5.24 17.49 1.63
N ALA A 567 5.96 18.44 2.23
CA ALA A 567 7.41 18.52 2.19
C ALA A 567 7.98 18.91 3.56
N ILE A 568 9.22 18.49 3.82
CA ILE A 568 10.04 18.89 4.97
C ILE A 568 11.44 19.29 4.48
N SER A 569 12.15 20.13 5.23
CA SER A 569 13.53 20.52 4.90
C SER A 569 14.44 20.58 6.13
N ALA A 570 15.74 20.36 5.93
CA ALA A 570 16.79 20.40 6.93
C ALA A 570 18.09 20.95 6.32
N ASN A 571 18.85 21.71 7.10
CA ASN A 571 20.01 22.47 6.65
C ASN A 571 21.31 21.99 7.33
N ALA A 572 22.44 22.11 6.63
CA ALA A 572 23.77 21.96 7.18
C ALA A 572 24.77 22.93 6.52
N THR A 573 25.81 23.32 7.24
CA THR A 573 26.85 24.25 6.79
C THR A 573 28.08 23.47 6.36
N LEU A 574 28.53 23.65 5.12
CA LEU A 574 29.83 23.17 4.66
C LEU A 574 30.88 24.26 4.85
N THR A 575 31.96 23.95 5.56
CA THR A 575 33.11 24.83 5.78
C THR A 575 34.40 24.16 5.34
N VAL A 576 35.27 24.92 4.68
CA VAL A 576 36.46 24.38 4.01
C VAL A 576 37.72 24.97 4.65
N LEU A 577 38.63 24.06 5.00
CA LEU A 577 39.85 24.32 5.76
C LEU A 577 41.08 24.13 4.87
N GLU A 578 42.06 25.02 4.99
CA GLU A 578 43.28 25.06 4.18
C GLU A 578 44.49 25.19 5.10
N THR A 579 45.56 24.46 4.80
CA THR A 579 46.86 24.64 5.47
C THR A 579 47.42 26.05 5.26
N PRO A 580 48.34 26.51 6.12
CA PRO A 580 49.06 27.76 5.86
C PRO A 580 49.77 27.69 4.50
N SER A 581 49.80 28.80 3.78
CA SER A 581 50.43 28.91 2.45
C SER A 581 50.99 30.31 2.18
N PHE A 582 52.16 30.41 1.57
CA PHE A 582 52.72 31.68 1.09
C PHE A 582 51.95 32.25 -0.12
N LEU A 583 51.11 33.27 0.11
CA LEU A 583 50.52 34.10 -0.94
C LEU A 583 51.53 35.10 -1.52
N ARG A 584 52.47 35.57 -0.68
CA ARG A 584 53.74 36.16 -1.14
C ARG A 584 54.87 35.64 -0.22
N PRO A 585 55.87 34.90 -0.76
CA PRO A 585 56.99 34.42 0.04
C PRO A 585 57.89 35.58 0.47
N LEU A 586 58.71 35.30 1.49
CA LEU A 586 59.81 36.17 1.88
C LEU A 586 60.88 36.16 0.77
N VAL A 587 61.49 37.32 0.50
CA VAL A 587 62.45 37.53 -0.59
C VAL A 587 63.67 38.28 -0.07
N ASP A 588 64.85 37.93 -0.56
CA ASP A 588 66.12 38.60 -0.23
C ASP A 588 66.06 40.11 -0.51
N ARG A 589 66.64 40.93 0.38
CA ARG A 589 66.73 42.39 0.22
C ARG A 589 68.08 42.92 0.68
N THR A 590 68.66 43.82 -0.12
CA THR A 590 69.76 44.69 0.32
C THR A 590 69.19 46.08 0.61
N VAL A 591 69.59 46.68 1.73
CA VAL A 591 69.10 47.98 2.22
C VAL A 591 70.31 48.80 2.65
N ALA A 592 70.34 50.10 2.34
CA ALA A 592 71.48 50.94 2.73
C ALA A 592 71.42 51.28 4.23
N LYS A 593 72.58 51.50 4.83
CA LYS A 593 72.67 51.85 6.26
C LYS A 593 71.88 53.13 6.56
N GLY A 594 70.93 53.06 7.49
CA GLY A 594 70.01 54.14 7.85
C GLY A 594 68.68 54.19 7.08
N GLU A 595 68.48 53.37 6.05
CA GLU A 595 67.18 53.22 5.38
C GLU A 595 66.22 52.32 6.17
N THR A 596 64.98 52.18 5.72
CA THR A 596 63.99 51.25 6.31
C THR A 596 63.82 50.00 5.44
N ALA A 597 64.04 48.84 6.04
CA ALA A 597 63.71 47.56 5.44
C ALA A 597 62.23 47.22 5.66
N VAL A 598 61.59 46.61 4.66
CA VAL A 598 60.26 46.00 4.76
C VAL A 598 60.37 44.56 4.26
N LEU A 599 60.24 43.60 5.17
CA LEU A 599 60.21 42.17 4.92
C LEU A 599 58.74 41.73 4.88
N GLN A 600 58.34 41.02 3.83
CA GLN A 600 56.95 40.64 3.57
C GLN A 600 56.78 39.12 3.63
N CYS A 601 55.76 38.67 4.37
CA CYS A 601 55.39 37.28 4.54
C CYS A 601 53.85 37.20 4.52
N ILE A 602 53.26 37.25 3.32
CA ILE A 602 51.79 37.27 3.19
C ILE A 602 51.30 35.83 3.17
N ALA A 603 50.48 35.48 4.15
CA ALA A 603 50.01 34.13 4.40
C ALA A 603 48.51 33.96 4.09
N GLY A 604 48.17 32.85 3.43
CA GLY A 604 46.82 32.33 3.25
C GLY A 604 46.59 31.07 4.10
N GLY A 605 45.35 30.58 4.11
CA GLY A 605 44.93 29.40 4.86
C GLY A 605 43.63 29.62 5.64
N SER A 606 42.94 28.52 5.98
CA SER A 606 41.64 28.50 6.65
C SER A 606 41.66 27.46 7.78
N PRO A 607 41.60 27.86 9.07
CA PRO A 607 41.51 29.24 9.57
C PRO A 607 42.78 30.06 9.28
N PRO A 608 42.70 31.41 9.30
CA PRO A 608 43.86 32.28 9.05
C PRO A 608 45.05 31.96 9.97
N PRO A 609 46.27 31.82 9.43
CA PRO A 609 47.42 31.40 10.22
C PRO A 609 48.01 32.52 11.08
N ARG A 610 48.63 32.13 12.20
CA ARG A 610 49.43 32.99 13.09
C ARG A 610 50.89 32.98 12.63
N LEU A 611 51.51 34.14 12.60
CA LEU A 611 52.90 34.32 12.14
C LEU A 611 53.87 34.64 13.29
N ASN A 612 55.05 34.03 13.20
CA ASN A 612 56.21 34.23 14.07
C ASN A 612 57.46 34.51 13.20
N TRP A 613 58.42 35.28 13.72
CA TRP A 613 59.64 35.65 13.00
C TRP A 613 60.90 35.29 13.78
N THR A 614 61.88 34.73 13.09
CA THR A 614 63.22 34.43 13.62
C THR A 614 64.30 35.06 12.73
N LYS A 615 65.47 35.34 13.30
CA LYS A 615 66.67 35.86 12.62
C LYS A 615 67.85 34.98 12.96
N ASP A 616 68.62 34.58 11.95
CA ASP A 616 69.78 33.68 12.05
C ASP A 616 69.42 32.41 12.86
N ASP A 617 68.27 31.85 12.51
CA ASP A 617 67.58 30.69 13.12
C ASP A 617 67.30 30.79 14.63
N SER A 618 67.44 31.98 15.22
CA SER A 618 67.12 32.32 16.61
C SER A 618 65.88 33.23 16.71
N PRO A 619 65.10 33.22 17.82
CA PRO A 619 63.97 34.13 18.01
C PRO A 619 64.35 35.60 17.75
N LEU A 620 63.56 36.32 16.94
CA LEU A 620 63.88 37.70 16.57
C LEU A 620 63.90 38.60 17.81
N ILE A 621 65.06 39.18 18.11
CA ILE A 621 65.23 40.13 19.19
C ILE A 621 64.63 41.48 18.76
N VAL A 622 63.34 41.65 19.08
CA VAL A 622 62.59 42.88 18.79
C VAL A 622 63.19 44.05 19.57
N THR A 623 63.51 45.13 18.86
CA THR A 623 63.97 46.41 19.42
C THR A 623 63.03 47.53 19.01
N GLU A 624 63.20 48.75 19.54
CA GLU A 624 62.42 49.94 19.15
C GLU A 624 62.49 50.29 17.64
N ARG A 625 63.42 49.68 16.90
CA ARG A 625 63.54 49.81 15.44
C ARG A 625 62.70 48.78 14.66
N HIS A 626 62.16 47.76 15.32
CA HIS A 626 61.41 46.66 14.70
C HIS A 626 59.90 46.82 14.94
N PHE A 627 59.11 46.84 13.85
CA PHE A 627 57.66 47.01 13.88
C PHE A 627 56.96 45.89 13.10
N PHE A 628 55.83 45.41 13.61
CA PHE A 628 54.99 44.41 12.94
C PHE A 628 53.69 45.04 12.47
N ALA A 629 53.27 44.73 11.25
CA ALA A 629 52.00 45.19 10.67
C ALA A 629 51.27 44.04 9.94
N ALA A 630 50.00 44.27 9.61
CA ALA A 630 49.12 43.31 8.93
C ALA A 630 49.10 41.92 9.61
N ALA A 631 48.77 41.86 10.91
CA ALA A 631 48.77 40.63 11.71
C ALA A 631 50.08 39.84 11.62
N ASN A 632 51.21 40.55 11.77
CA ASN A 632 52.59 40.06 11.66
C ASN A 632 53.02 39.58 10.25
N GLN A 633 52.23 39.83 9.19
CA GLN A 633 52.63 39.54 7.80
C GLN A 633 53.68 40.52 7.23
N LEU A 634 53.89 41.66 7.89
CA LEU A 634 54.91 42.63 7.55
C LEU A 634 55.83 42.85 8.76
N LEU A 635 57.13 42.67 8.55
CA LEU A 635 58.18 43.06 9.50
C LEU A 635 58.94 44.26 8.91
N ILE A 636 58.98 45.37 9.65
CA ILE A 636 59.55 46.63 9.22
C ILE A 636 60.69 47.01 10.18
N ILE A 637 61.87 47.30 9.64
CA ILE A 637 63.09 47.56 10.41
C ILE A 637 63.63 48.94 9.98
N VAL A 638 63.56 49.91 10.89
CA VAL A 638 63.93 51.31 10.62
C VAL A 638 65.37 51.58 11.04
N ASP A 639 66.05 52.54 10.39
CA ASP A 639 67.46 52.86 10.65
C ASP A 639 68.33 51.60 10.58
N ALA A 640 68.32 50.95 9.41
CA ALA A 640 68.93 49.65 9.19
C ALA A 640 70.44 49.69 9.49
N ALA A 641 70.90 48.80 10.36
CA ALA A 641 72.28 48.67 10.80
C ALA A 641 72.91 47.36 10.32
N GLU A 642 74.24 47.26 10.37
CA GLU A 642 74.97 46.04 10.00
C GLU A 642 74.59 44.83 10.87
N ALA A 643 74.12 45.03 12.10
CA ALA A 643 73.61 43.97 12.98
C ALA A 643 72.24 43.40 12.54
N ASP A 644 71.49 44.13 11.71
CA ASP A 644 70.23 43.67 11.14
C ASP A 644 70.46 42.77 9.91
N ALA A 645 71.67 42.77 9.33
CA ALA A 645 72.01 41.84 8.26
C ALA A 645 71.99 40.39 8.78
N GLY A 646 71.38 39.47 8.03
CA GLY A 646 71.17 38.09 8.45
C GLY A 646 70.04 37.38 7.70
N LYS A 647 69.81 36.11 8.02
CA LYS A 647 68.74 35.28 7.47
C LYS A 647 67.49 35.42 8.32
N TYR A 648 66.44 36.05 7.78
CA TYR A 648 65.12 36.08 8.40
C TYR A 648 64.31 34.87 7.96
N THR A 649 63.58 34.27 8.90
CA THR A 649 62.64 33.18 8.64
C THR A 649 61.28 33.56 9.23
N CYS A 650 60.25 33.52 8.39
CA CYS A 650 58.86 33.66 8.80
C CYS A 650 58.24 32.26 8.94
N GLU A 651 57.67 31.96 10.11
CA GLU A 651 56.91 30.73 10.37
C GLU A 651 55.43 31.06 10.52
N MET A 652 54.59 30.44 9.70
CA MET A 652 53.13 30.56 9.76
C MET A 652 52.48 29.26 10.23
N SER A 653 51.40 29.35 11.02
CA SER A 653 50.81 28.21 11.72
C SER A 653 49.29 28.31 11.84
N ASN A 654 48.56 27.22 11.55
CA ASN A 654 47.14 27.08 11.87
C ASN A 654 46.82 25.65 12.37
N ALA A 655 45.55 25.35 12.61
CA ALA A 655 45.12 24.05 13.15
C ALA A 655 45.41 22.84 12.23
N LEU A 656 45.77 23.05 10.96
CA LEU A 656 46.12 21.99 10.00
C LEU A 656 47.62 21.81 9.76
N GLY A 657 48.48 22.70 10.26
CA GLY A 657 49.94 22.57 10.09
C GLY A 657 50.72 23.88 10.22
N THR A 658 52.00 23.81 9.84
CA THR A 658 52.93 24.95 9.83
C THR A 658 53.71 25.00 8.52
N GLU A 659 54.09 26.21 8.09
CA GLU A 659 54.94 26.45 6.92
C GLU A 659 56.01 27.50 7.26
N ARG A 660 57.18 27.45 6.61
CA ARG A 660 58.32 28.35 6.86
C ARG A 660 58.91 28.89 5.56
N GLY A 661 59.25 30.16 5.55
CA GLY A 661 59.79 30.88 4.39
C GLY A 661 60.93 31.80 4.80
N ASN A 662 62.04 31.73 4.06
CA ASN A 662 63.30 32.37 4.42
C ASN A 662 63.65 33.48 3.43
N GLY A 663 64.35 34.51 3.90
CA GLY A 663 64.99 35.51 3.05
C GLY A 663 66.08 36.26 3.80
N SER A 664 67.16 36.59 3.11
CA SER A 664 68.31 37.29 3.67
C SER A 664 68.16 38.80 3.56
N MET A 665 68.59 39.50 4.60
CA MET A 665 68.77 40.95 4.60
C MET A 665 70.26 41.28 4.57
N GLY A 666 70.69 42.11 3.63
CA GLY A 666 72.05 42.62 3.52
C GLY A 666 72.11 44.13 3.81
N ALA A 667 73.09 44.55 4.61
CA ALA A 667 73.37 45.96 4.88
C ALA A 667 74.46 46.48 3.91
N GLY A 668 74.13 47.46 3.07
CA GLY A 668 75.04 48.04 2.08
C GLY A 668 75.62 49.40 2.51
N ILE A 669 76.93 49.59 2.33
CA ILE A 669 77.56 50.92 2.41
C ILE A 669 77.60 51.53 1.02
N VAL A 670 76.73 52.51 0.75
CA VAL A 670 76.90 53.41 -0.40
C VAL A 670 77.95 54.45 -0.01
N GLY A 671 79.14 54.35 -0.62
CA GLY A 671 80.26 55.24 -0.32
C GLY A 671 79.98 56.68 -0.76
N GLY A 672 80.30 57.65 0.10
CA GLY A 672 80.03 59.08 -0.15
C GLY A 672 81.29 59.96 -0.14
N ALA A 673 81.21 61.06 -0.90
CA ALA A 673 82.02 62.26 -0.73
C ALA A 673 81.16 63.47 -1.16
N GLY A 674 81.15 64.62 -0.48
CA GLY A 674 81.92 65.02 0.70
C GLY A 674 81.11 65.83 1.72
N SER A 675 81.79 66.36 2.73
CA SER A 675 81.20 67.01 3.91
C SER A 675 80.62 68.40 3.65
N ASN A 676 79.57 68.75 4.40
CA ASN A 676 79.53 70.00 5.16
C ASN A 676 78.71 69.83 6.45
N ASN A 677 79.06 70.58 7.49
CA ASN A 677 78.50 70.44 8.84
C ASN A 677 77.26 71.32 9.05
N ASP A 678 76.06 70.72 8.97
CA ASP A 678 74.83 71.32 9.50
C ASP A 678 74.47 70.67 10.86
N GLY A 679 74.31 71.49 11.90
CA GLY A 679 74.14 71.05 13.28
C GLY A 679 72.76 70.44 13.62
N TRP A 680 72.46 69.25 13.09
CA TRP A 680 71.24 68.49 13.38
C TRP A 680 71.52 67.26 14.26
N THR A 681 70.92 67.19 15.45
CA THR A 681 70.76 65.93 16.19
C THR A 681 69.41 65.31 15.86
N THR A 682 69.41 64.15 15.22
CA THR A 682 68.16 63.44 14.87
C THR A 682 67.57 62.76 16.10
N VAL A 683 66.63 63.42 16.76
CA VAL A 683 65.78 62.80 17.80
C VAL A 683 64.41 62.52 17.18
N GLY A 684 64.25 61.33 16.61
CA GLY A 684 63.04 60.94 15.88
C GLY A 684 62.40 59.67 16.41
N ILE A 685 61.25 59.81 17.08
CA ILE A 685 60.32 58.68 17.26
C ILE A 685 59.71 58.39 15.90
N VAL A 686 59.82 57.14 15.43
CA VAL A 686 59.26 56.73 14.15
C VAL A 686 57.84 56.23 14.35
N ILE A 687 56.87 56.95 13.79
CA ILE A 687 55.48 56.48 13.67
C ILE A 687 55.35 55.85 12.28
N ILE A 688 55.00 54.56 12.24
CA ILE A 688 54.73 53.83 11.01
C ILE A 688 53.22 53.70 10.83
N ALA A 689 52.66 54.45 9.88
CA ALA A 689 51.28 54.28 9.46
C ALA A 689 51.25 53.37 8.23
N VAL A 690 50.69 52.16 8.37
CA VAL A 690 50.55 51.21 7.26
C VAL A 690 49.11 51.23 6.77
N VAL A 691 48.86 51.98 5.69
CA VAL A 691 47.53 52.13 5.08
C VAL A 691 47.35 51.05 4.01
N CYS A 692 46.25 50.29 4.06
CA CYS A 692 45.93 49.32 3.02
C CYS A 692 45.09 49.99 1.92
N CYS A 693 45.69 50.19 0.76
CA CYS A 693 44.99 50.65 -0.44
C CYS A 693 44.62 49.45 -1.31
N VAL A 694 43.33 49.24 -1.55
CA VAL A 694 42.83 48.25 -2.51
C VAL A 694 42.87 48.88 -3.91
N VAL A 695 43.72 48.35 -4.80
CA VAL A 695 43.78 48.79 -6.20
C VAL A 695 43.52 47.58 -7.09
N GLY A 696 42.29 47.47 -7.57
CA GLY A 696 41.79 46.25 -8.22
C GLY A 696 41.82 45.06 -7.25
N THR A 697 42.29 43.90 -7.70
CA THR A 697 42.41 42.67 -6.90
C THR A 697 43.67 42.62 -6.02
N SER A 698 44.48 43.68 -5.98
CA SER A 698 45.73 43.72 -5.21
C SER A 698 45.65 44.63 -3.99
N LEU A 699 46.03 44.08 -2.83
CA LEU A 699 46.32 44.86 -1.63
C LEU A 699 47.70 45.53 -1.77
N VAL A 700 47.70 46.86 -1.70
CA VAL A 700 48.89 47.71 -1.71
C VAL A 700 49.03 48.35 -0.33
N TRP A 701 49.99 47.87 0.47
CA TRP A 701 50.29 48.43 1.78
C TRP A 701 51.22 49.64 1.62
N VAL A 702 50.69 50.84 1.82
CA VAL A 702 51.45 52.09 1.83
C VAL A 702 52.02 52.29 3.24
N VAL A 703 53.33 52.08 3.39
CA VAL A 703 54.08 52.28 4.63
C VAL A 703 54.54 53.74 4.67
N ILE A 704 53.88 54.58 5.46
CA ILE A 704 54.27 55.98 5.67
C ILE A 704 55.14 56.06 6.92
N ILE A 705 56.34 56.64 6.78
CA ILE A 705 57.37 56.75 7.81
C ILE A 705 57.61 58.24 8.07
N TYR A 706 57.28 58.70 9.28
CA TYR A 706 57.47 60.11 9.66
C TYR A 706 58.81 60.32 10.37
N HIS A 707 59.68 61.16 9.80
CA HIS A 707 60.86 61.71 10.48
C HIS A 707 60.61 63.18 10.85
N THR A 708 60.40 63.45 12.14
CA THR A 708 60.18 64.82 12.64
C THR A 708 61.51 65.49 13.01
N ARG A 709 61.96 66.44 12.18
CA ARG A 709 62.99 67.42 12.57
C ARG A 709 62.30 68.66 13.17
N ARG A 710 62.87 69.23 14.24
CA ARG A 710 62.31 70.42 14.92
C ARG A 710 63.31 71.58 14.94
N ARG A 711 62.80 72.80 14.78
CA ARG A 711 63.49 74.08 15.04
C ARG A 711 62.62 74.87 16.03
N SER A 712 63.19 75.83 16.76
CA SER A 712 62.45 76.58 17.79
C SER A 712 61.57 77.69 17.20
N GLU A 713 60.57 78.10 18.00
CA GLU A 713 59.80 79.36 17.94
C GLU A 713 58.91 79.62 16.70
N ASP A 714 57.71 80.23 16.81
CA ASP A 714 56.77 80.36 17.94
C ASP A 714 55.37 80.79 17.41
N CYS A 715 54.29 80.67 18.21
CA CYS A 715 52.98 81.34 18.06
C CYS A 715 52.13 81.05 16.79
N SER A 716 50.81 81.32 16.70
CA SER A 716 49.73 81.51 17.70
C SER A 716 48.33 81.62 17.03
N VAL A 717 47.27 81.02 17.59
CA VAL A 717 45.83 81.47 17.52
C VAL A 717 45.16 81.41 16.11
N THR A 718 43.85 81.19 15.85
CA THR A 718 42.56 81.23 16.59
C THR A 718 41.60 80.10 16.13
N ASN A 719 40.61 79.79 16.98
CA ASN A 719 39.13 79.69 16.80
C ASN A 719 38.49 79.99 15.41
N THR A 720 37.22 79.62 15.09
CA THR A 720 36.02 79.41 15.95
C THR A 720 34.96 78.46 15.32
N ASP A 721 33.94 78.10 16.10
CA ASP A 721 32.79 77.22 15.83
C ASP A 721 31.61 77.76 14.97
N GLU A 722 30.64 76.86 14.68
CA GLU A 722 29.18 77.03 14.44
C GLU A 722 28.66 78.07 13.39
N THR A 723 27.78 77.71 12.44
CA THR A 723 26.33 77.54 12.68
C THR A 723 25.52 77.13 11.42
N ASN A 724 24.43 76.38 11.64
CA ASN A 724 23.09 76.40 11.00
C ASN A 724 22.80 76.34 9.47
N LEU A 725 21.87 75.43 9.17
CA LEU A 725 20.87 75.27 8.09
C LEU A 725 19.99 76.53 7.78
N PRO A 726 19.11 76.55 6.74
CA PRO A 726 18.93 75.68 5.55
C PRO A 726 18.62 76.43 4.20
N ALA A 727 18.30 75.64 3.14
CA ALA A 727 17.17 75.84 2.19
C ALA A 727 17.42 76.20 0.70
N ASP A 728 16.41 75.81 -0.08
CA ASP A 728 15.98 76.21 -1.44
C ASP A 728 16.59 75.65 -2.75
N ILE A 729 15.71 75.66 -3.76
CA ILE A 729 15.59 74.99 -5.08
C ILE A 729 14.91 76.05 -5.99
N PRO A 730 15.15 76.25 -7.32
CA PRO A 730 15.42 75.24 -8.37
C PRO A 730 16.39 75.65 -9.54
N SER A 731 16.39 74.80 -10.59
CA SER A 731 16.31 75.15 -12.04
C SER A 731 17.54 75.05 -12.98
N TYR A 732 17.52 73.97 -13.79
CA TYR A 732 17.50 73.92 -15.29
C TYR A 732 18.42 74.78 -16.19
N LEU A 733 18.79 74.16 -17.35
CA LEU A 733 19.42 74.70 -18.58
C LEU A 733 20.95 74.97 -18.54
N SER A 734 21.73 74.86 -19.65
CA SER A 734 21.60 74.07 -20.91
C SER A 734 22.91 74.13 -21.76
N SER A 735 22.96 73.39 -22.89
CA SER A 735 23.90 73.54 -24.05
C SER A 735 25.38 73.09 -23.86
N GLN A 736 26.22 72.81 -24.87
CA GLN A 736 26.07 72.38 -26.29
C GLN A 736 27.43 71.83 -26.85
N GLY A 737 27.44 71.17 -28.03
CA GLY A 737 28.64 70.87 -28.87
C GLY A 737 28.86 69.37 -29.19
N THR A 738 28.83 68.83 -30.43
CA THR A 738 29.66 68.99 -31.67
C THR A 738 31.03 68.27 -31.62
N LEU A 739 31.53 67.54 -32.63
CA LEU A 739 31.02 67.07 -33.94
C LEU A 739 31.99 66.01 -34.56
N ALA A 740 31.65 65.44 -35.73
CA ALA A 740 32.48 64.65 -36.68
C ALA A 740 32.83 63.18 -36.29
N ASP A 741 33.00 62.21 -37.20
CA ASP A 741 32.89 62.23 -38.69
C ASP A 741 32.38 60.87 -39.28
N ARG A 742 32.28 60.82 -40.62
CA ARG A 742 31.91 59.78 -41.61
C ARG A 742 32.47 58.35 -41.40
N GLN A 743 32.02 57.29 -42.10
CA GLN A 743 31.56 57.16 -43.51
C GLN A 743 30.67 55.89 -43.68
N ASP A 744 29.40 55.99 -44.11
CA ASP A 744 28.83 55.81 -45.47
C ASP A 744 29.01 54.43 -46.17
N GLY A 745 27.90 53.80 -46.58
CA GLY A 745 27.89 52.56 -47.40
C GLY A 745 26.49 51.93 -47.68
N TYR A 746 25.95 52.12 -48.90
CA TYR A 746 24.69 51.54 -49.44
C TYR A 746 24.83 50.00 -49.71
N ILE A 747 23.81 49.10 -49.70
CA ILE A 747 22.41 49.07 -50.23
C ILE A 747 22.37 48.98 -51.78
N PRO A 748 21.50 48.17 -52.45
CA PRO A 748 20.33 47.38 -52.00
C PRO A 748 20.66 45.84 -52.00
N SER A 749 19.94 44.81 -52.53
CA SER A 749 18.72 44.67 -53.36
C SER A 749 18.12 43.24 -53.37
N GLU A 750 16.80 43.16 -53.56
CA GLU A 750 15.96 42.31 -54.46
C GLU A 750 16.41 40.87 -54.85
N SER A 751 15.55 39.86 -54.99
CA SER A 751 14.07 39.77 -55.22
C SER A 751 13.51 38.40 -54.76
N GLY A 752 12.21 38.14 -54.61
CA GLY A 752 11.00 38.95 -54.82
C GLY A 752 9.77 38.30 -54.13
N SER A 753 8.79 39.10 -53.70
CA SER A 753 7.46 39.25 -54.35
C SER A 753 6.55 37.99 -54.26
N SER A 754 5.59 37.89 -53.32
CA SER A 754 4.27 38.58 -53.24
C SER A 754 3.23 38.01 -54.23
N HIS A 755 1.90 37.98 -53.98
CA HIS A 755 1.01 38.88 -53.21
C HIS A 755 -0.27 38.18 -52.70
N GLN A 756 -0.83 38.69 -51.57
CA GLN A 756 -2.28 38.92 -51.29
C GLN A 756 -3.25 37.70 -51.28
N TYR A 757 -4.43 37.69 -50.62
CA TYR A 757 -5.17 38.61 -49.74
C TYR A 757 -6.13 37.76 -48.83
N MET A 758 -7.01 38.24 -47.93
CA MET A 758 -7.42 39.62 -47.61
C MET A 758 -7.37 39.93 -46.10
N ALA A 759 -8.50 40.05 -45.38
CA ALA A 759 -8.54 40.55 -43.99
C ALA A 759 -9.80 40.15 -43.18
N SER A 760 -9.63 40.09 -41.85
CA SER A 760 -10.65 40.38 -40.81
C SER A 760 -11.84 39.40 -40.64
N SER A 761 -12.61 39.41 -39.55
CA SER A 761 -12.63 40.35 -38.39
C SER A 761 -12.88 39.62 -37.05
N ILE A 762 -12.62 40.32 -35.94
CA ILE A 762 -12.82 39.83 -34.56
C ILE A 762 -14.21 40.24 -34.05
N SER A 763 -14.91 39.33 -33.39
CA SER A 763 -16.07 39.63 -32.54
C SER A 763 -15.92 38.95 -31.18
N GLY A 764 -15.73 39.75 -30.13
CA GLY A 764 -15.62 39.29 -28.74
C GLY A 764 -16.82 39.69 -27.91
N PHE A 765 -17.15 38.90 -26.88
CA PHE A 765 -18.16 39.25 -25.88
C PHE A 765 -17.51 39.58 -24.53
N TYR A 766 -18.07 40.59 -23.86
CA TYR A 766 -17.61 41.10 -22.56
C TYR A 766 -18.36 40.44 -21.41
N LEU A 767 -17.68 40.30 -20.27
CA LEU A 767 -18.28 40.30 -18.93
C LEU A 767 -17.45 41.21 -18.02
N GLN A 768 -18.10 41.88 -17.06
CA GLN A 768 -17.50 42.92 -16.22
C GLN A 768 -17.40 42.50 -14.76
N SER A 769 -16.35 43.00 -14.10
CA SER A 769 -16.39 43.34 -12.67
C SER A 769 -15.76 44.73 -12.46
N ARG A 770 -16.01 45.34 -11.30
CA ARG A 770 -15.49 46.66 -10.91
C ARG A 770 -14.77 46.56 -9.57
N ASP A 771 -13.82 47.46 -9.35
CA ASP A 771 -13.19 47.70 -8.04
C ASP A 771 -13.10 49.22 -7.75
N MET A 772 -12.98 49.58 -6.47
CA MET A 772 -13.38 50.86 -5.88
C MET A 772 -12.49 52.09 -6.19
N ASN A 773 -11.66 52.08 -7.24
CA ASN A 773 -10.88 53.27 -7.65
C ASN A 773 -10.77 53.52 -9.18
N GLY A 774 -11.64 52.90 -9.99
CA GLY A 774 -12.10 53.53 -11.24
C GLY A 774 -11.11 53.70 -12.40
N LYS A 775 -10.05 52.89 -12.50
CA LYS A 775 -9.19 52.82 -13.71
C LYS A 775 -8.96 51.39 -14.18
N THR A 776 -9.18 51.15 -15.47
CA THR A 776 -9.05 49.82 -16.10
C THR A 776 -7.89 49.81 -17.09
N ARG A 777 -7.09 48.73 -17.07
CA ARG A 777 -6.21 48.33 -18.18
C ARG A 777 -6.35 46.83 -18.37
N ALA A 778 -6.43 46.38 -19.62
CA ALA A 778 -6.52 44.97 -20.00
C ALA A 778 -5.27 44.54 -20.77
N LEU A 779 -4.84 43.30 -20.55
CA LEU A 779 -3.82 42.60 -21.32
C LEU A 779 -4.38 41.22 -21.67
N SER A 780 -4.38 40.87 -22.95
CA SER A 780 -4.85 39.59 -23.46
C SER A 780 -3.70 38.84 -24.12
N PHE A 781 -3.44 37.61 -23.68
CA PHE A 781 -2.48 36.71 -24.30
C PHE A 781 -3.19 35.72 -25.23
N TYR A 782 -2.56 35.39 -26.35
CA TYR A 782 -2.93 34.25 -27.20
C TYR A 782 -1.92 33.12 -27.01
N VAL A 783 -2.39 31.88 -27.07
CA VAL A 783 -1.58 30.65 -26.95
C VAL A 783 -1.85 29.75 -28.16
N LEU A 784 -0.79 29.19 -28.74
CA LEU A 784 -0.85 28.08 -29.69
C LEU A 784 0.19 27.00 -29.31
N ASN A 785 -0.13 25.75 -29.62
CA ASN A 785 0.48 24.57 -28.98
C ASN A 785 1.74 24.03 -29.65
N SER A 786 2.72 23.63 -28.83
CA SER A 786 3.26 22.26 -28.88
C SER A 786 3.79 21.84 -27.49
N LYS A 787 3.86 20.53 -27.23
CA LYS A 787 4.13 19.86 -25.93
C LYS A 787 5.29 18.86 -26.10
N PRO A 788 5.85 18.24 -25.03
CA PRO A 788 5.87 18.63 -23.60
C PRO A 788 7.26 18.48 -22.92
N HIS A 789 7.50 19.18 -21.79
CA HIS A 789 7.97 18.64 -20.49
C HIS A 789 8.64 19.71 -19.58
N ALA A 790 8.62 19.44 -18.27
CA ALA A 790 9.38 20.06 -17.18
C ALA A 790 9.00 21.47 -16.64
N SER A 791 9.21 21.61 -15.32
CA SER A 791 9.35 22.81 -14.48
C SER A 791 8.32 23.96 -14.55
N SER A 792 7.64 24.18 -13.42
CA SER A 792 7.00 25.45 -13.05
C SER A 792 7.72 26.07 -11.85
N TYR A 793 8.27 27.28 -12.02
CA TYR A 793 8.84 28.14 -10.96
C TYR A 793 7.83 29.22 -10.53
N PHE A 794 8.29 30.16 -9.68
CA PHE A 794 7.65 31.42 -9.21
C PHE A 794 6.76 31.31 -7.95
N LEU A 795 6.79 32.27 -7.00
CA LEU A 795 7.72 33.39 -6.75
C LEU A 795 7.61 33.80 -5.28
N THR A 796 8.73 34.03 -4.58
CA THR A 796 8.73 34.48 -3.18
C THR A 796 9.11 35.95 -3.07
N LEU A 797 8.29 36.78 -2.39
CA LEU A 797 8.70 38.12 -1.98
C LEU A 797 9.39 38.08 -0.61
N TYR A 798 10.48 38.83 -0.48
CA TYR A 798 11.13 39.08 0.80
C TYR A 798 10.51 40.28 1.52
N CYS A 799 10.20 40.11 2.81
CA CYS A 799 10.10 41.19 3.78
C CYS A 799 11.13 40.92 4.89
N SER A 800 12.09 41.82 5.06
CA SER A 800 13.16 41.71 6.06
C SER A 800 12.90 42.64 7.24
N PHE A 801 12.88 42.09 8.45
CA PHE A 801 13.00 42.86 9.69
C PHE A 801 13.89 42.13 10.69
N THR A 802 14.72 42.88 11.41
CA THR A 802 15.80 42.38 12.25
C THR A 802 15.65 42.89 13.68
N HIS A 803 15.45 42.00 14.67
CA HIS A 803 16.38 41.89 15.79
C HIS A 803 16.13 40.67 16.72
N THR A 804 17.25 40.06 17.09
CA THR A 804 17.56 39.24 18.28
C THR A 804 16.56 39.22 19.46
N GLY A 805 16.17 38.02 19.89
CA GLY A 805 15.60 37.72 21.21
C GLY A 805 15.72 36.22 21.50
N LEU A 806 16.10 35.84 22.73
CA LEU A 806 16.33 34.44 23.14
C LEU A 806 15.16 33.86 23.96
N TYR A 807 15.16 32.53 24.05
CA TYR A 807 14.31 31.65 24.88
C TYR A 807 12.92 31.26 24.38
N GLN A 808 12.45 30.18 24.98
CA GLN A 808 11.58 29.13 24.45
C GLN A 808 10.48 28.86 25.47
N LEU A 809 9.22 28.73 25.03
CA LEU A 809 8.20 27.93 25.73
C LEU A 809 6.96 27.74 24.84
N ASP A 810 6.35 26.56 24.92
CA ASP A 810 5.09 26.24 24.24
C ASP A 810 3.92 27.04 24.81
N THR A 811 3.02 27.47 23.92
CA THR A 811 1.57 27.49 24.19
C THR A 811 0.81 27.34 22.87
N GLY A 812 -0.19 26.47 22.85
CA GLY A 812 -1.05 26.28 21.67
C GLY A 812 -1.97 27.47 21.44
N SER A 813 -2.34 27.71 20.18
CA SER A 813 -3.27 28.79 19.79
C SER A 813 -4.54 28.23 19.15
N CYS A 814 -5.69 28.54 19.73
CA CYS A 814 -6.97 28.48 19.04
C CYS A 814 -7.06 29.58 17.97
N ALA A 815 -7.87 29.36 16.92
CA ALA A 815 -8.29 30.41 16.00
C ALA A 815 -9.81 30.60 16.11
N VAL A 816 -10.24 31.86 16.24
CA VAL A 816 -11.63 32.34 16.33
C VAL A 816 -11.67 33.55 15.40
N ASP A 817 -12.15 33.37 14.17
CA ASP A 817 -13.55 33.53 13.72
C ASP A 817 -13.99 35.00 13.54
N GLN A 818 -14.64 35.24 12.40
CA GLN A 818 -15.72 36.23 12.27
C GLN A 818 -16.72 35.76 11.19
N ARG A 819 -17.99 35.58 11.54
CA ARG A 819 -19.02 36.66 11.44
C ARG A 819 -20.46 36.19 11.76
N HIS A 820 -21.18 37.08 12.47
CA HIS A 820 -22.61 37.03 12.85
C HIS A 820 -22.97 35.96 13.92
N GLY A 821 -23.72 36.26 14.98
CA GLY A 821 -24.17 37.57 15.49
C GLY A 821 -25.41 37.46 16.39
N CYS A 822 -25.41 38.17 17.54
CA CYS A 822 -26.52 38.32 18.51
C CYS A 822 -26.88 37.05 19.34
N LEU A 823 -27.36 37.11 20.60
CA LEU A 823 -27.53 38.19 21.61
C LEU A 823 -27.74 37.59 23.02
N TYR A 824 -27.09 38.14 24.07
CA TYR A 824 -27.39 37.98 25.53
C TYR A 824 -27.35 36.57 26.17
N SER A 825 -27.14 36.38 27.49
CA SER A 825 -26.71 37.25 28.61
C SER A 825 -25.91 36.44 29.67
N CYS A 826 -25.36 37.11 30.69
CA CYS A 826 -24.61 36.48 31.79
C CYS A 826 -25.46 36.28 33.06
N ALA A 827 -25.24 35.18 33.78
CA ALA A 827 -25.47 35.04 35.23
C ALA A 827 -24.50 33.98 35.79
N ALA A 828 -24.19 34.03 37.08
CA ALA A 828 -23.17 33.19 37.72
C ALA A 828 -23.69 32.55 39.03
N SER A 829 -22.78 31.90 39.78
CA SER A 829 -22.97 31.29 41.12
C SER A 829 -23.72 29.93 41.14
N LEU A 830 -23.54 29.02 42.11
CA LEU A 830 -22.80 29.10 43.40
C LEU A 830 -22.00 27.81 43.70
N THR A 831 -21.22 27.88 44.78
CA THR A 831 -20.21 26.98 45.37
C THR A 831 -20.55 25.48 45.57
N SER A 832 -19.48 24.69 45.74
CA SER A 832 -19.42 23.39 46.44
C SER A 832 -19.58 23.57 47.99
N PRO A 833 -19.42 22.57 48.89
CA PRO A 833 -18.24 21.68 49.08
C PRO A 833 -18.67 20.22 49.40
N GLU A 834 -18.07 19.30 50.18
CA GLU A 834 -16.79 19.01 50.91
C GLU A 834 -16.73 17.44 50.98
N SER A 835 -15.64 16.68 51.24
CA SER A 835 -14.19 16.94 51.30
C SER A 835 -13.39 15.65 51.60
N ARG A 836 -12.09 15.63 51.24
CA ARG A 836 -10.95 14.97 51.94
C ARG A 836 -10.94 13.42 52.07
N ASP A 837 -9.80 12.76 52.32
CA ASP A 837 -8.49 13.26 52.82
C ASP A 837 -7.23 12.61 52.17
N TYR A 838 -6.05 13.05 52.62
CA TYR A 838 -4.68 12.71 52.16
C TYR A 838 -4.23 11.25 52.43
N TYR A 839 -3.23 10.67 51.74
CA TYR A 839 -1.79 10.87 52.03
C TYR A 839 -0.81 10.55 50.86
N LEU A 840 0.48 10.84 51.11
CA LEU A 840 1.57 11.05 50.12
C LEU A 840 2.62 9.91 50.05
N SER A 841 3.61 10.06 49.15
CA SER A 841 4.99 9.50 49.17
C SER A 841 5.25 8.18 48.39
N GLN A 842 6.36 7.95 47.65
CA GLN A 842 7.29 8.82 46.85
C GLN A 842 8.27 7.93 46.03
N HIS A 843 8.99 8.51 45.04
CA HIS A 843 10.18 7.96 44.31
C HIS A 843 9.95 6.75 43.35
N ILE A 844 10.42 6.74 42.08
CA ILE A 844 11.79 6.85 41.46
C ILE A 844 12.56 5.50 41.56
N ASP A 845 13.16 4.91 40.51
CA ASP A 845 13.62 5.45 39.20
C ASP A 845 13.48 4.47 37.98
N LEU A 846 14.00 4.89 36.81
CA LEU A 846 13.99 4.23 35.49
C LEU A 846 14.65 2.83 35.39
N CYS A 847 14.19 2.05 34.39
CA CYS A 847 14.92 0.93 33.80
C CYS A 847 15.85 1.37 32.65
N THR A 848 17.02 0.74 32.53
CA THR A 848 17.89 0.81 31.33
C THR A 848 18.16 -0.59 30.77
N SER A 849 18.31 -0.74 29.45
CA SER A 849 18.45 -2.04 28.76
C SER A 849 19.79 -2.20 28.02
N THR A 850 20.41 -3.38 28.11
CA THR A 850 21.52 -3.88 27.24
C THR A 850 21.93 -5.31 27.69
N VAL A 851 22.45 -6.25 26.88
CA VAL A 851 22.36 -6.47 25.41
C VAL A 851 22.89 -7.88 24.98
N LEU A 852 22.32 -8.46 23.90
CA LEU A 852 22.85 -9.50 22.96
C LEU A 852 23.26 -10.95 23.38
N LYS A 853 23.34 -11.80 22.32
CA LYS A 853 23.99 -13.13 22.16
C LYS A 853 23.22 -14.36 22.72
N GLN A 854 23.20 -15.54 22.07
CA GLN A 854 23.73 -15.96 20.75
C GLN A 854 22.99 -17.21 20.20
N LEU A 855 23.07 -17.45 18.87
CA LEU A 855 22.71 -18.73 18.22
C LEU A 855 23.90 -19.72 18.21
N PRO A 856 23.63 -21.03 18.07
CA PRO A 856 24.26 -21.78 16.98
C PRO A 856 23.33 -22.76 16.23
N ASN A 857 23.78 -23.22 15.06
CA ASN A 857 23.11 -24.22 14.19
C ASN A 857 23.53 -25.66 14.53
N ALA A 858 22.69 -26.66 14.22
CA ALA A 858 23.02 -27.88 13.44
C ALA A 858 21.86 -28.90 13.41
N SER A 859 21.93 -29.90 12.53
CA SER A 859 20.92 -30.94 12.26
C SER A 859 21.42 -32.35 12.59
N VAL A 860 20.50 -33.33 12.74
CA VAL A 860 20.52 -34.73 12.22
C VAL A 860 19.48 -35.62 12.95
N HIS A 861 19.06 -36.73 12.32
CA HIS A 861 18.10 -37.72 12.82
C HIS A 861 18.43 -38.32 14.21
N HIS A 862 17.41 -38.52 15.06
CA HIS A 862 16.86 -39.84 15.41
C HIS A 862 15.71 -39.76 16.45
N GLY A 863 14.93 -40.83 16.55
CA GLY A 863 14.13 -41.23 17.71
C GLY A 863 14.10 -42.78 17.78
N PRO A 864 13.28 -43.43 18.64
CA PRO A 864 12.35 -42.91 19.65
C PRO A 864 12.48 -43.58 21.06
N SER A 865 11.69 -43.16 22.07
CA SER A 865 11.36 -44.01 23.24
C SER A 865 10.13 -43.51 24.04
N HIS A 866 9.44 -44.42 24.74
CA HIS A 866 8.21 -44.20 25.52
C HIS A 866 8.43 -43.95 27.02
N GLN A 867 7.54 -43.16 27.64
CA GLN A 867 6.78 -43.43 28.89
C GLN A 867 5.82 -42.23 29.07
N GLN A 868 4.48 -42.34 29.08
CA GLN A 868 3.51 -43.26 29.69
C GLN A 868 3.44 -43.18 31.21
N ASN A 869 2.37 -42.56 31.72
CA ASN A 869 1.76 -42.89 33.00
C ASN A 869 0.28 -42.47 33.02
N ASP A 870 -0.58 -43.25 33.68
CA ASP A 870 -2.05 -43.08 33.68
C ASP A 870 -2.56 -42.29 34.89
N ARG A 871 -3.76 -41.67 34.78
CA ARG A 871 -4.86 -41.82 35.77
C ARG A 871 -6.18 -41.11 35.40
N ARG A 872 -7.26 -41.71 35.89
CA ARG A 872 -8.71 -41.34 35.93
C ARG A 872 -9.33 -42.23 37.04
N PRO A 873 -10.60 -42.08 37.46
CA PRO A 873 -11.42 -40.86 37.63
C PRO A 873 -12.23 -40.83 38.97
N SER A 874 -12.81 -39.69 39.34
CA SER A 874 -13.98 -39.53 40.24
C SER A 874 -14.55 -38.10 40.04
N LEU A 875 -15.85 -37.77 40.13
CA LEU A 875 -16.95 -38.13 41.07
C LEU A 875 -16.74 -37.47 42.46
N GLU A 876 -17.71 -36.80 43.10
CA GLU A 876 -19.13 -36.47 42.74
C GLU A 876 -19.64 -35.26 43.59
N GLU A 877 -20.96 -35.11 43.77
CA GLU A 877 -21.69 -34.36 44.82
C GLU A 877 -21.92 -32.82 44.65
N ILE A 878 -22.98 -32.14 45.13
CA ILE A 878 -24.43 -32.38 45.47
C ILE A 878 -24.94 -31.09 46.20
N ASP A 879 -26.19 -30.58 46.21
CA ASP A 879 -27.47 -30.82 45.47
C ASP A 879 -28.54 -29.74 45.86
N VAL A 880 -29.79 -29.86 45.36
CA VAL A 880 -31.10 -29.51 46.03
C VAL A 880 -31.41 -28.02 46.34
N ASN A 881 -32.62 -27.44 46.17
CA ASN A 881 -33.90 -27.67 45.43
C ASN A 881 -34.70 -26.33 45.53
N ASP A 882 -35.97 -26.08 45.14
CA ASP A 882 -37.15 -26.76 44.54
C ASP A 882 -37.94 -25.65 43.75
N TYR A 883 -39.25 -25.59 43.43
CA TYR A 883 -40.48 -26.39 43.63
C TYR A 883 -41.54 -26.01 42.55
N GLY A 884 -42.72 -26.68 42.55
CA GLY A 884 -43.97 -26.11 42.01
C GLY A 884 -44.64 -26.86 40.84
N ARG A 885 -45.89 -27.30 41.05
CA ARG A 885 -46.83 -27.98 40.11
C ARG A 885 -48.25 -27.42 40.34
N PRO A 886 -49.35 -27.77 39.62
CA PRO A 886 -49.66 -28.98 38.82
C PRO A 886 -50.11 -28.64 37.36
N HIS A 887 -50.85 -29.40 36.55
CA HIS A 887 -51.64 -30.64 36.73
C HIS A 887 -51.66 -31.53 35.44
N GLU A 888 -52.85 -31.95 34.97
CA GLU A 888 -53.15 -33.03 34.00
C GLU A 888 -54.23 -32.54 32.99
N CYS A 889 -54.50 -33.15 31.82
CA CYS A 889 -54.99 -34.53 31.69
C CYS A 889 -55.01 -35.14 30.26
N ASN A 890 -54.88 -36.47 30.21
CA ASN A 890 -55.29 -37.43 29.15
C ASN A 890 -54.51 -37.56 27.80
N SER A 891 -54.81 -38.67 27.11
CA SER A 891 -54.00 -39.40 26.10
C SER A 891 -54.95 -40.20 25.15
N PRO A 892 -54.58 -41.27 24.39
CA PRO A 892 -53.27 -41.80 23.91
C PRO A 892 -53.25 -42.18 22.38
N PHE A 893 -52.11 -42.62 21.81
CA PHE A 893 -51.91 -43.94 21.13
C PHE A 893 -50.53 -44.15 20.44
N MET A 894 -50.31 -45.38 19.95
CA MET A 894 -49.11 -45.98 19.31
C MET A 894 -48.65 -45.28 18.00
N GLY A 895 -47.43 -45.48 17.46
CA GLY A 895 -46.26 -46.27 17.92
C GLY A 895 -45.61 -47.12 16.80
N ARG A 896 -44.30 -47.45 16.94
CA ARG A 896 -43.41 -48.17 15.97
C ARG A 896 -43.05 -47.38 14.69
N SER A 897 -41.88 -47.58 14.06
CA SER A 897 -40.66 -48.36 14.42
C SER A 897 -39.43 -47.78 13.72
#